data_AF-A0A944N3M8-F1
#
_entry.id   AF-A0A944N3M8-F1
#
_cell.length_a   1.000
_cell.length_b   1.000
_cell.length_c   1.000
_cell.angle_alpha   90.00
_cell.angle_beta   90.00
_cell.angle_gamma   90.00
#
_symmetry.space_group_name_H-M   'P 1'
#
loop_
_entity.id
_entity.type
_entity.pdbx_description
1 polymer ?
#
loop_
_entity_poly.entity_id
_entity_poly.type
_entity_poly.pdbx_seq_one_letter_code
_entity_poly.pdbx_strand_id
1 'polypeptide(L)'
;MDKKVILHRNATFPLIFCMLLILWSLQTFSGNAFAQSLLSDRAWLEQNTELIDETETETAVKIEPDGQKTPLLPSDLLSAPAALLEAESAQTESSFQNVITPSLTPPIPTLPSIKAEEDDAIFSGSFFSKLFPWFTTSDQESADNSANNSATDNETFETQPEWADTEFAGVFMLVAEIERLLISNPDAARERYLEIESQLEVEERTRLKVQLLYQLNEWSSAEILAEAFLSERQQSPLSPLIFYYLNKALQSQNKALSQNLVLRERTAKTLEPKLRSDYLRMLSDEALLHGDLFTAIQYRLDELSNVETAKMADPEKLIRLLKEVQFVEELHNISVDFPNLSWLQEQIPSLKLELLVQQKRYREALEIVDLRLELARVNADLEQIELLEQMQSNFTTALNLNPRRIGVILPLSSSSAKVAGLAQETLNGLWLALRANEKTVLSENISDNTSFQNFEISSNFLQTDNVTVVAQANKTAGPWELVVRDSHLNSEKTKSAVRELVEKERVIAIIGPLARKTSEAAAEEAERLRVPLISLSLTAGIPELGDYIFRNNQSWKQEVQEVLDYAVSELQACRFLILYAKTREGRQKMRLFWEAAVLKGCEVVAVEGFKNEGQKSLVNEFDTFTGKSQRISAKEKSILKELKEKEVPVHNFDAVFVAVGSGGVKNLRLIFPYSAVYKMKNIAFLGDSGWNDAALPFAPGLRGIRKPVFVDSFFPQAKTLAMQQLLRLHERILYRHQNYLGPTPYTAYAYDTLLILMKLLEEERNQSHRELRNALANMQIFPGVTGNLRFDEKGEVQREMQLLTLRRGKIQLLK
;
A
#
# COMPACT_ATOMS: atom_id res chain seq x y z
N MET A 1 -0.87 -37.06 56.01
CA MET A 1 -1.41 -37.78 54.85
C MET A 1 -0.43 -37.75 53.68
N ASP A 2 0.26 -38.83 53.33
CA ASP A 2 0.95 -39.75 54.24
C ASP A 2 2.07 -40.52 53.54
N LYS A 3 3.09 -40.94 54.29
CA LYS A 3 4.17 -41.81 53.78
C LYS A 3 3.97 -43.23 54.32
N LYS A 4 3.40 -44.14 53.51
CA LYS A 4 3.63 -45.61 53.53
C LYS A 4 2.71 -46.37 52.56
N VAL A 5 3.29 -46.94 51.51
CA VAL A 5 3.06 -48.34 51.13
C VAL A 5 4.44 -48.93 50.83
N ILE A 6 4.68 -50.18 51.26
CA ILE A 6 5.99 -50.84 51.21
C ILE A 6 5.84 -52.22 50.57
N LEU A 7 6.80 -52.56 49.70
CA LEU A 7 7.13 -53.89 49.16
C LEU A 7 5.99 -54.89 48.91
N HIS A 8 5.64 -55.12 47.63
CA HIS A 8 5.43 -56.49 47.10
C HIS A 8 5.49 -56.53 45.55
N ARG A 9 6.56 -57.11 44.98
CA ARG A 9 6.70 -57.77 43.64
C ARG A 9 8.13 -57.73 43.02
N ASN A 10 9.16 -58.12 43.76
CA ASN A 10 10.43 -58.53 43.14
C ASN A 10 10.32 -60.00 42.69
N ALA A 11 9.70 -60.24 41.52
CA ALA A 11 9.64 -61.57 40.89
C ALA A 11 9.30 -61.56 39.39
N THR A 12 8.45 -60.64 38.92
CA THR A 12 7.78 -60.78 37.61
C THR A 12 8.46 -60.09 36.43
N PHE A 13 9.43 -59.19 36.67
CA PHE A 13 10.07 -58.42 35.59
C PHE A 13 11.00 -59.22 34.65
N PRO A 14 11.91 -60.12 35.12
CA PRO A 14 12.82 -60.81 34.21
C PRO A 14 12.12 -61.81 33.28
N LEU A 15 11.01 -62.42 33.72
CA LEU A 15 10.22 -63.33 32.88
C LEU A 15 9.54 -62.62 31.70
N ILE A 16 9.04 -61.40 31.92
CA ILE A 16 8.42 -60.59 30.85
C ILE A 16 9.50 -60.11 29.86
N PHE A 17 10.68 -59.75 30.34
CA PHE A 17 11.81 -59.36 29.48
C PHE A 17 12.31 -60.52 28.61
N CYS A 18 12.41 -61.74 29.15
CA CYS A 18 12.74 -62.93 28.35
C CYS A 18 11.65 -63.27 27.32
N MET A 19 10.36 -63.17 27.66
CA MET A 19 9.27 -63.41 26.68
C MET A 19 9.27 -62.37 25.56
N LEU A 20 9.56 -61.10 25.85
CA LEU A 20 9.70 -60.06 24.82
C LEU A 20 10.89 -60.33 23.89
N LEU A 21 12.05 -60.74 24.43
CA LEU A 21 13.19 -61.13 23.61
C LEU A 21 12.89 -62.35 22.72
N ILE A 22 12.13 -63.33 23.22
CA ILE A 22 11.73 -64.51 22.43
C ILE A 22 10.74 -64.15 21.31
N LEU A 23 9.79 -63.22 21.54
CA LEU A 23 8.95 -62.71 20.45
C LEU A 23 9.76 -61.91 19.42
N TRP A 24 10.76 -61.13 19.85
CA TRP A 24 11.64 -60.41 18.92
C TRP A 24 12.49 -61.36 18.05
N SER A 25 13.01 -62.47 18.62
CA SER A 25 13.73 -63.49 17.84
C SER A 25 12.84 -64.36 16.95
N LEU A 26 11.51 -64.25 17.04
CA LEU A 26 10.58 -64.94 16.15
C LEU A 26 10.16 -64.09 14.94
N GLN A 27 10.25 -62.76 15.01
CA GLN A 27 10.00 -61.89 13.84
C GLN A 27 11.20 -61.81 12.89
N THR A 28 12.42 -62.06 13.36
CA THR A 28 13.62 -62.07 12.51
C THR A 28 13.71 -63.28 11.57
N PHE A 29 12.98 -64.36 11.83
CA PHE A 29 13.01 -65.57 11.00
C PHE A 29 12.14 -65.51 9.74
N SER A 30 11.19 -64.56 9.65
CA SER A 30 10.33 -64.38 8.48
C SER A 30 10.90 -63.47 7.39
N GLY A 31 11.85 -62.58 7.73
CA GLY A 31 12.44 -61.62 6.78
C GLY A 31 13.20 -62.30 5.63
N ASN A 32 14.22 -63.11 5.99
CA ASN A 32 15.09 -63.81 5.05
C ASN A 32 14.34 -64.61 3.95
N ALA A 33 13.15 -65.14 4.24
CA ALA A 33 12.35 -65.88 3.28
C ALA A 33 11.55 -64.96 2.34
N PHE A 34 11.07 -63.82 2.84
CA PHE A 34 10.23 -62.90 2.08
C PHE A 34 11.04 -62.08 1.07
N ALA A 35 12.21 -61.57 1.46
CA ALA A 35 13.13 -60.89 0.54
C ALA A 35 13.67 -61.84 -0.55
N GLN A 36 13.91 -63.12 -0.23
CA GLN A 36 14.28 -64.12 -1.24
C GLN A 36 13.15 -64.43 -2.23
N SER A 37 11.87 -64.37 -1.83
CA SER A 37 10.74 -64.48 -2.76
C SER A 37 10.77 -63.32 -3.77
N LEU A 38 10.73 -62.07 -3.30
CA LEU A 38 10.73 -60.87 -4.14
C LEU A 38 11.94 -60.77 -5.11
N LEU A 39 13.06 -61.43 -4.78
CA LEU A 39 14.28 -61.51 -5.60
C LEU A 39 14.41 -62.79 -6.44
N SER A 40 13.41 -63.67 -6.45
CA SER A 40 13.35 -64.90 -7.27
C SER A 40 12.02 -65.15 -7.97
N ASP A 41 10.98 -64.37 -7.68
CA ASP A 41 9.64 -64.56 -8.22
C ASP A 41 9.56 -64.29 -9.74
N ARG A 42 9.46 -65.39 -10.51
CA ARG A 42 8.97 -65.41 -11.91
C ARG A 42 7.47 -65.08 -12.04
N ALA A 43 6.83 -64.60 -10.98
CA ALA A 43 5.39 -64.33 -10.89
C ALA A 43 4.88 -63.19 -11.79
N TRP A 44 5.75 -62.57 -12.60
CA TRP A 44 5.36 -61.61 -13.64
C TRP A 44 4.64 -62.26 -14.85
N LEU A 45 4.63 -63.60 -14.96
CA LEU A 45 4.12 -64.31 -16.14
C LEU A 45 2.64 -64.75 -16.09
N GLU A 46 1.90 -64.56 -14.98
CA GLU A 46 0.50 -65.00 -14.87
C GLU A 46 -0.48 -63.84 -14.57
N GLN A 47 -0.80 -63.07 -15.61
CA GLN A 47 -2.15 -62.52 -15.76
C GLN A 47 -2.63 -62.81 -17.19
N ASN A 48 -3.40 -63.90 -17.31
CA ASN A 48 -3.58 -64.62 -18.57
C ASN A 48 -4.28 -63.82 -19.68
N THR A 49 -3.78 -63.99 -20.90
CA THR A 49 -4.57 -63.83 -22.12
C THR A 49 -5.02 -65.20 -22.61
N GLU A 50 -6.34 -65.45 -22.59
CA GLU A 50 -6.99 -66.34 -23.54
C GLU A 50 -8.47 -65.92 -23.66
N LEU A 51 -9.04 -66.03 -24.87
CA LEU A 51 -10.37 -65.54 -25.21
C LEU A 51 -11.37 -66.71 -25.34
N ILE A 52 -12.68 -66.44 -25.28
CA ILE A 52 -13.66 -66.75 -26.35
C ILE A 52 -15.11 -66.35 -25.96
N ASP A 53 -15.83 -65.88 -26.98
CA ASP A 53 -17.27 -65.76 -27.22
C ASP A 53 -18.29 -65.01 -26.33
N GLU A 54 -19.25 -64.51 -27.12
CA GLU A 54 -20.52 -63.82 -26.92
C GLU A 54 -21.57 -64.48 -26.01
N THR A 55 -22.68 -63.75 -25.82
CA THR A 55 -24.01 -64.18 -25.30
C THR A 55 -24.09 -64.44 -23.78
N GLU A 56 -25.16 -64.05 -23.05
CA GLU A 56 -26.36 -63.26 -23.40
C GLU A 56 -26.97 -62.59 -22.13
N THR A 57 -28.00 -61.76 -22.33
CA THR A 57 -29.13 -61.37 -21.44
C THR A 57 -29.22 -61.96 -20.00
N GLU A 58 -29.72 -61.29 -18.95
CA GLU A 58 -30.43 -60.00 -18.78
C GLU A 58 -30.70 -59.67 -17.28
N THR A 59 -31.38 -58.53 -17.01
CA THR A 59 -32.14 -58.20 -15.78
C THR A 59 -31.42 -58.03 -14.42
N ALA A 60 -31.23 -56.78 -14.00
CA ALA A 60 -31.90 -56.18 -12.82
C ALA A 60 -31.66 -54.65 -12.81
N VAL A 61 -32.57 -53.85 -12.24
CA VAL A 61 -32.52 -52.36 -12.33
C VAL A 61 -32.91 -51.68 -11.00
N LYS A 62 -32.07 -50.73 -10.55
CA LYS A 62 -32.21 -49.83 -9.37
C LYS A 62 -32.11 -50.54 -8.00
N ILE A 63 -31.68 -49.89 -6.90
CA ILE A 63 -31.68 -48.45 -6.53
C ILE A 63 -30.30 -47.99 -5.98
N GLU A 64 -29.90 -46.76 -6.33
CA GLU A 64 -28.73 -45.96 -5.88
C GLU A 64 -29.13 -44.93 -4.78
N PRO A 65 -28.26 -44.02 -4.24
CA PRO A 65 -26.84 -43.68 -4.54
C PRO A 65 -25.92 -43.95 -3.31
N ASP A 66 -24.72 -43.39 -3.06
CA ASP A 66 -23.88 -42.31 -3.64
C ASP A 66 -22.40 -42.57 -3.23
N GLY A 67 -21.33 -42.15 -3.91
CA GLY A 67 -21.18 -41.51 -5.22
C GLY A 67 -20.07 -40.43 -5.23
N GLN A 68 -19.04 -40.54 -6.10
CA GLN A 68 -18.14 -39.42 -6.43
C GLN A 68 -17.33 -39.63 -7.73
N LYS A 69 -17.41 -38.64 -8.64
CA LYS A 69 -16.36 -38.14 -9.56
C LYS A 69 -15.68 -39.07 -10.62
N THR A 70 -16.11 -38.91 -11.89
CA THR A 70 -15.31 -38.53 -13.10
C THR A 70 -14.06 -39.35 -13.54
N PRO A 71 -13.45 -39.11 -14.73
CA PRO A 71 -13.92 -38.49 -15.99
C PRO A 71 -13.66 -39.40 -17.24
N LEU A 72 -14.01 -38.94 -18.46
CA LEU A 72 -13.08 -38.69 -19.60
C LEU A 72 -13.75 -38.65 -21.00
N LEU A 73 -13.04 -38.00 -21.93
CA LEU A 73 -13.21 -37.87 -23.39
C LEU A 73 -11.86 -38.32 -24.05
N PRO A 74 -11.61 -38.28 -25.38
CA PRO A 74 -12.44 -37.82 -26.51
C PRO A 74 -12.51 -38.79 -27.73
N SER A 75 -13.28 -38.43 -28.78
CA SER A 75 -12.72 -38.25 -30.15
C SER A 75 -13.76 -37.73 -31.19
N ASP A 76 -13.34 -36.68 -31.91
CA ASP A 76 -13.40 -36.48 -33.37
C ASP A 76 -14.68 -36.19 -34.22
N LEU A 77 -14.41 -35.37 -35.26
CA LEU A 77 -15.06 -35.15 -36.57
C LEU A 77 -16.30 -34.22 -36.73
N LEU A 78 -15.98 -33.06 -37.35
CA LEU A 78 -16.61 -32.45 -38.55
C LEU A 78 -17.78 -31.43 -38.48
N SER A 79 -17.53 -30.36 -39.26
CA SER A 79 -18.45 -29.56 -40.10
C SER A 79 -19.35 -28.46 -39.49
N ALA A 80 -19.19 -27.25 -40.06
CA ALA A 80 -20.18 -26.17 -40.14
C ALA A 80 -20.90 -26.25 -41.52
N PRO A 81 -21.90 -25.39 -41.91
CA PRO A 81 -21.70 -23.93 -42.05
C PRO A 81 -22.94 -23.01 -41.85
N ALA A 82 -22.69 -21.72 -42.10
CA ALA A 82 -23.45 -20.48 -41.91
C ALA A 82 -24.83 -20.26 -42.60
N ALA A 83 -25.62 -19.35 -41.98
CA ALA A 83 -26.43 -18.25 -42.57
C ALA A 83 -26.72 -17.21 -41.43
N LEU A 84 -26.71 -15.86 -41.49
CA LEU A 84 -26.56 -14.74 -42.46
C LEU A 84 -27.82 -14.10 -43.12
N LEU A 85 -27.90 -12.75 -43.03
CA LEU A 85 -28.77 -11.76 -43.73
C LEU A 85 -30.29 -11.80 -43.37
N GLU A 86 -31.14 -10.75 -43.46
CA GLU A 86 -31.08 -9.26 -43.68
C GLU A 86 -32.48 -8.64 -43.31
N ALA A 87 -32.87 -7.34 -43.39
CA ALA A 87 -32.32 -6.01 -43.73
C ALA A 87 -33.27 -4.88 -43.15
N GLU A 88 -33.09 -3.62 -43.59
CA GLU A 88 -34.02 -2.45 -43.56
C GLU A 88 -34.39 -1.79 -42.20
N SER A 89 -34.30 -0.46 -41.92
CA SER A 89 -33.87 0.79 -42.60
C SER A 89 -34.93 1.73 -43.24
N ALA A 90 -35.10 2.93 -42.67
CA ALA A 90 -35.58 4.20 -43.25
C ALA A 90 -35.21 5.37 -42.27
N GLN A 91 -34.66 6.56 -42.61
CA GLN A 91 -34.87 7.59 -43.68
C GLN A 91 -35.96 8.65 -43.36
N THR A 92 -35.77 9.98 -43.47
CA THR A 92 -34.55 10.84 -43.70
C THR A 92 -34.81 12.35 -43.38
N GLU A 93 -33.73 13.18 -43.49
CA GLU A 93 -33.69 14.61 -43.94
C GLU A 93 -34.19 15.81 -43.09
N SER A 94 -33.84 17.09 -43.40
CA SER A 94 -32.52 17.73 -43.69
C SER A 94 -32.59 19.29 -43.80
N SER A 95 -31.52 20.02 -43.44
CA SER A 95 -31.05 21.36 -43.94
C SER A 95 -29.98 21.94 -42.98
N PHE A 96 -28.68 22.10 -43.30
CA PHE A 96 -28.01 23.12 -44.14
C PHE A 96 -28.24 24.58 -43.70
N GLN A 97 -27.25 25.51 -43.58
CA GLN A 97 -25.79 25.59 -43.90
C GLN A 97 -25.12 26.59 -42.87
N ASN A 98 -23.83 27.01 -42.81
CA ASN A 98 -22.59 26.99 -43.63
C ASN A 98 -21.34 27.14 -42.70
N VAL A 99 -20.12 26.65 -43.01
CA VAL A 99 -18.94 27.31 -43.68
C VAL A 99 -18.49 28.63 -43.00
N ILE A 100 -17.24 28.81 -42.52
CA ILE A 100 -15.94 28.86 -43.24
C ILE A 100 -14.78 28.12 -42.51
N THR A 101 -13.87 27.50 -43.29
CA THR A 101 -12.49 27.11 -42.93
C THR A 101 -11.48 27.76 -43.88
N PRO A 102 -10.17 27.75 -43.59
CA PRO A 102 -9.31 26.89 -44.43
C PRO A 102 -8.15 26.18 -43.70
N SER A 103 -7.72 25.07 -44.29
CA SER A 103 -6.53 24.27 -43.93
C SER A 103 -5.34 24.55 -44.87
N LEU A 104 -4.11 24.28 -44.43
CA LEU A 104 -2.92 24.31 -45.31
C LEU A 104 -1.96 23.12 -45.11
N THR A 105 -1.88 22.31 -46.17
CA THR A 105 -0.80 21.42 -46.64
C THR A 105 -0.64 21.76 -48.14
N PRO A 106 0.53 21.69 -48.82
CA PRO A 106 1.39 20.50 -48.98
C PRO A 106 2.90 20.94 -48.86
N PRO A 107 3.96 20.34 -49.48
CA PRO A 107 4.06 19.15 -50.35
C PRO A 107 5.22 18.16 -50.05
N ILE A 108 5.31 17.14 -50.90
CA ILE A 108 6.40 16.15 -51.01
C ILE A 108 7.45 16.61 -52.03
N PRO A 109 8.75 16.39 -51.79
CA PRO A 109 9.78 16.24 -52.84
C PRO A 109 10.36 14.80 -52.91
N THR A 110 11.03 14.49 -54.01
CA THR A 110 11.47 13.12 -54.38
C THR A 110 12.88 12.74 -53.95
N LEU A 111 13.15 11.43 -53.95
CA LEU A 111 14.47 10.77 -53.78
C LEU A 111 15.62 11.46 -54.54
N PRO A 112 16.83 11.41 -53.96
CA PRO A 112 17.86 10.54 -54.53
C PRO A 112 18.41 9.52 -53.51
N SER A 113 18.92 8.39 -54.01
CA SER A 113 19.61 7.39 -53.19
C SER A 113 21.12 7.65 -53.13
N ILE A 114 21.75 7.42 -51.97
CA ILE A 114 23.02 6.67 -51.83
C ILE A 114 23.28 6.34 -50.33
N LYS A 115 23.45 5.03 -50.08
CA LYS A 115 24.14 4.34 -48.97
C LYS A 115 24.18 4.91 -47.53
N ALA A 116 23.63 4.07 -46.65
CA ALA A 116 24.29 3.43 -45.48
C ALA A 116 24.19 4.06 -44.08
N GLU A 117 24.43 3.16 -43.13
CA GLU A 117 24.39 3.25 -41.66
C GLU A 117 22.99 3.35 -41.02
N GLU A 118 22.87 2.70 -39.87
CA GLU A 118 21.64 2.24 -39.23
C GLU A 118 21.40 3.01 -37.93
N ASP A 119 20.14 3.37 -37.64
CA ASP A 119 19.58 3.41 -36.28
C ASP A 119 18.10 3.82 -36.38
N ASP A 120 17.18 2.88 -36.14
CA ASP A 120 15.74 3.15 -36.11
C ASP A 120 15.17 2.70 -34.75
N ALA A 121 14.82 3.67 -33.90
CA ALA A 121 14.56 3.45 -32.48
C ALA A 121 13.26 4.13 -32.01
N ILE A 122 12.15 3.37 -32.02
CA ILE A 122 10.91 3.76 -31.31
C ILE A 122 10.39 2.62 -30.42
N PHE A 123 10.62 2.81 -29.12
CA PHE A 123 9.77 2.42 -27.97
C PHE A 123 8.94 1.12 -28.03
N SER A 124 9.35 0.16 -27.19
CA SER A 124 8.47 -0.36 -26.13
C SER A 124 9.28 -0.92 -24.95
N GLY A 125 8.65 -1.07 -23.77
CA GLY A 125 9.16 -1.94 -22.70
C GLY A 125 9.84 -1.28 -21.48
N SER A 126 9.13 -1.33 -20.35
CA SER A 126 9.59 -1.39 -18.94
C SER A 126 10.74 -0.50 -18.43
N PHE A 127 10.42 0.27 -17.38
CA PHE A 127 11.39 1.00 -16.53
C PHE A 127 12.32 0.08 -15.71
N PHE A 128 11.96 -1.18 -15.49
CA PHE A 128 12.68 -2.09 -14.57
C PHE A 128 13.99 -2.67 -15.13
N SER A 129 14.19 -2.71 -16.44
CA SER A 129 15.41 -3.27 -17.05
C SER A 129 16.67 -2.43 -16.79
N LYS A 130 16.51 -1.14 -16.43
CA LYS A 130 17.64 -0.24 -16.13
C LYS A 130 18.24 -0.39 -14.72
N LEU A 131 17.66 -1.23 -13.86
CA LEU A 131 18.13 -1.41 -12.48
C LEU A 131 18.96 -2.69 -12.27
N PHE A 132 19.00 -3.61 -13.25
CA PHE A 132 19.61 -4.93 -13.09
C PHE A 132 20.31 -5.41 -14.39
N PRO A 133 21.48 -4.83 -14.77
CA PRO A 133 22.17 -5.15 -16.04
C PRO A 133 22.89 -6.52 -16.09
N TRP A 134 22.55 -7.47 -15.21
CA TRP A 134 23.24 -8.76 -15.06
C TRP A 134 22.39 -9.97 -15.51
N PHE A 135 21.39 -9.72 -16.37
CA PHE A 135 20.58 -10.73 -17.06
C PHE A 135 20.86 -10.74 -18.58
N THR A 136 21.89 -11.49 -18.99
CA THR A 136 21.99 -12.05 -20.35
C THR A 136 22.62 -13.43 -20.29
N THR A 137 22.06 -14.37 -21.06
CA THR A 137 22.49 -15.77 -21.18
C THR A 137 23.81 -15.91 -21.94
N SER A 138 24.68 -16.83 -21.52
CA SER A 138 25.88 -17.23 -22.26
C SER A 138 25.91 -18.75 -22.46
N ASP A 139 25.42 -19.22 -23.59
CA ASP A 139 25.66 -20.58 -24.10
C ASP A 139 26.58 -20.52 -25.31
N GLN A 140 27.75 -21.16 -25.21
CA GLN A 140 28.19 -22.25 -26.09
C GLN A 140 29.70 -22.55 -25.91
N GLU A 141 30.02 -23.82 -25.71
CA GLU A 141 31.39 -24.35 -25.70
C GLU A 141 31.81 -24.84 -27.10
N SER A 142 33.11 -24.69 -27.44
CA SER A 142 33.97 -25.71 -28.08
C SER A 142 35.33 -25.07 -28.38
N ALA A 143 36.46 -25.39 -27.72
CA ALA A 143 37.18 -26.66 -27.58
C ALA A 143 38.14 -26.97 -28.75
N ASP A 144 39.46 -27.00 -28.50
CA ASP A 144 40.35 -27.99 -29.12
C ASP A 144 41.70 -28.23 -28.37
N ASN A 145 42.23 -29.44 -28.56
CA ASN A 145 43.34 -30.16 -27.91
C ASN A 145 44.75 -29.47 -27.95
N SER A 146 45.71 -29.68 -27.02
CA SER A 146 46.48 -30.95 -26.84
C SER A 146 47.73 -30.84 -25.89
N ALA A 147 48.13 -31.98 -25.29
CA ALA A 147 49.46 -32.44 -24.78
C ALA A 147 50.50 -31.44 -24.15
N ASN A 148 51.00 -31.65 -22.92
CA ASN A 148 52.07 -32.63 -22.62
C ASN A 148 52.38 -32.91 -21.11
N ASN A 149 52.74 -34.17 -20.84
CA ASN A 149 53.52 -34.81 -19.75
C ASN A 149 54.14 -34.02 -18.56
N SER A 150 54.09 -34.61 -17.35
CA SER A 150 55.28 -35.13 -16.62
C SER A 150 54.94 -35.83 -15.28
N ALA A 151 55.95 -36.46 -14.64
CA ALA A 151 56.03 -36.95 -13.23
C ALA A 151 55.55 -38.38 -12.86
N THR A 152 56.44 -39.37 -13.11
CA THR A 152 57.02 -40.33 -12.15
C THR A 152 56.18 -41.10 -11.09
N ASP A 153 56.25 -42.43 -11.22
CA ASP A 153 56.73 -43.41 -10.23
C ASP A 153 56.14 -43.49 -8.81
N ASN A 154 55.49 -44.62 -8.52
CA ASN A 154 55.96 -45.57 -7.49
C ASN A 154 55.38 -46.97 -7.70
N GLU A 155 56.21 -48.00 -7.60
CA GLU A 155 55.79 -49.41 -7.69
C GLU A 155 55.29 -49.94 -6.34
N THR A 156 54.30 -50.84 -6.36
CA THR A 156 54.18 -51.91 -5.36
C THR A 156 53.72 -53.19 -6.05
N PHE A 157 54.41 -54.30 -5.79
CA PHE A 157 54.06 -55.63 -6.30
C PHE A 157 52.89 -56.22 -5.51
N GLU A 158 51.93 -56.86 -6.19
CA GLU A 158 51.53 -58.23 -5.83
C GLU A 158 50.83 -58.98 -6.98
N THR A 159 51.50 -60.03 -7.43
CA THR A 159 51.04 -61.22 -8.18
C THR A 159 49.60 -61.29 -8.75
N GLN A 160 49.50 -61.37 -10.09
CA GLN A 160 48.56 -62.31 -10.72
C GLN A 160 48.94 -63.76 -10.32
N PRO A 161 47.94 -64.63 -10.16
CA PRO A 161 47.82 -65.75 -11.09
C PRO A 161 46.53 -65.65 -11.91
N GLU A 162 46.71 -65.40 -13.20
CA GLU A 162 45.64 -65.39 -14.21
C GLU A 162 45.01 -66.79 -14.38
N TRP A 163 43.88 -66.86 -15.10
CA TRP A 163 43.09 -68.05 -15.50
C TRP A 163 41.74 -68.27 -14.76
N ALA A 164 40.94 -67.21 -14.60
CA ALA A 164 39.52 -67.32 -14.20
C ALA A 164 38.53 -66.42 -15.00
N ASP A 165 39.00 -65.37 -15.68
CA ASP A 165 38.18 -64.18 -15.97
C ASP A 165 37.53 -64.11 -17.37
N THR A 166 36.97 -65.22 -17.87
CA THR A 166 36.24 -65.21 -19.16
C THR A 166 34.72 -65.19 -19.03
N GLU A 167 34.13 -65.68 -17.93
CA GLU A 167 32.67 -65.67 -17.73
C GLU A 167 32.20 -64.33 -17.14
N PHE A 168 32.89 -63.80 -16.13
CA PHE A 168 32.51 -62.54 -15.45
C PHE A 168 32.58 -61.30 -16.34
N ALA A 169 33.53 -61.24 -17.29
CA ALA A 169 33.69 -60.11 -18.20
C ALA A 169 32.44 -59.87 -19.08
N GLY A 170 31.70 -60.92 -19.43
CA GLY A 170 30.44 -60.80 -20.15
C GLY A 170 29.32 -60.15 -19.33
N VAL A 171 29.24 -60.47 -18.03
CA VAL A 171 28.23 -59.93 -17.12
C VAL A 171 28.43 -58.43 -16.91
N PHE A 172 29.66 -57.98 -16.68
CA PHE A 172 29.96 -56.54 -16.54
C PHE A 172 29.61 -55.73 -17.80
N MET A 173 29.85 -56.29 -18.99
CA MET A 173 29.45 -55.66 -20.26
C MET A 173 27.93 -55.55 -20.39
N LEU A 174 27.17 -56.58 -19.98
CA LEU A 174 25.71 -56.57 -20.01
C LEU A 174 25.08 -55.64 -18.96
N VAL A 175 25.69 -55.50 -17.78
CA VAL A 175 25.30 -54.48 -16.78
C VAL A 175 25.47 -53.07 -17.37
N ALA A 176 26.59 -52.79 -18.05
CA ALA A 176 26.81 -51.50 -18.71
C ALA A 176 25.86 -51.27 -19.92
N GLU A 177 25.37 -52.32 -20.57
CA GLU A 177 24.32 -52.25 -21.59
C GLU A 177 22.96 -51.88 -20.96
N ILE A 178 22.57 -52.54 -19.87
CA ILE A 178 21.36 -52.22 -19.09
C ILE A 178 21.39 -50.77 -18.60
N GLU A 179 22.51 -50.32 -18.02
CA GLU A 179 22.63 -48.95 -17.50
C GLU A 179 22.48 -47.86 -18.56
N ARG A 180 22.87 -48.13 -19.82
CA ARG A 180 22.62 -47.25 -20.97
C ARG A 180 21.18 -47.30 -21.45
N LEU A 181 20.55 -48.48 -21.40
CA LEU A 181 19.17 -48.69 -21.82
C LEU A 181 18.15 -48.17 -20.81
N LEU A 182 18.46 -48.15 -19.51
CA LEU A 182 17.54 -47.76 -18.41
C LEU A 182 16.70 -46.50 -18.68
N ILE A 183 17.28 -45.47 -19.30
CA ILE A 183 16.60 -44.20 -19.60
C ILE A 183 16.17 -44.10 -21.07
N SER A 184 16.82 -44.84 -21.98
CA SER A 184 16.64 -44.70 -23.44
C SER A 184 15.67 -45.71 -24.04
N ASN A 185 15.56 -46.90 -23.46
CA ASN A 185 14.59 -47.94 -23.77
C ASN A 185 14.46 -48.90 -22.55
N PRO A 186 13.57 -48.61 -21.58
CA PRO A 186 13.48 -49.39 -20.35
C PRO A 186 12.94 -50.81 -20.59
N ASP A 187 12.16 -51.06 -21.64
CA ASP A 187 11.69 -52.40 -21.99
C ASP A 187 12.84 -53.29 -22.50
N ALA A 188 13.74 -52.75 -23.35
CA ALA A 188 14.96 -53.46 -23.73
C ALA A 188 15.91 -53.67 -22.51
N ALA A 189 15.96 -52.70 -21.59
CA ALA A 189 16.68 -52.88 -20.33
C ALA A 189 16.08 -54.00 -19.46
N ARG A 190 14.75 -54.20 -19.51
CA ARG A 190 14.03 -55.30 -18.83
C ARG A 190 14.39 -56.66 -19.40
N GLU A 191 14.39 -56.82 -20.72
CA GLU A 191 14.79 -58.06 -21.38
C GLU A 191 16.24 -58.42 -20.99
N ARG A 192 17.18 -57.48 -21.14
CA ARG A 192 18.59 -57.67 -20.73
C ARG A 192 18.77 -58.00 -19.26
N TYR A 193 18.01 -57.36 -18.38
CA TYR A 193 18.05 -57.65 -16.95
C TYR A 193 17.62 -59.09 -16.66
N LEU A 194 16.56 -59.59 -17.31
CA LEU A 194 16.07 -60.96 -17.14
C LEU A 194 17.04 -62.02 -17.70
N GLU A 195 17.82 -61.70 -18.74
CA GLU A 195 18.89 -62.58 -19.25
C GLU A 195 19.99 -62.84 -18.20
N ILE A 196 20.30 -61.87 -17.34
CA ILE A 196 21.41 -61.95 -16.36
C ILE A 196 20.97 -62.01 -14.88
N GLU A 197 19.69 -61.86 -14.54
CA GLU A 197 19.21 -61.73 -13.16
C GLU A 197 19.77 -62.81 -12.22
N SER A 198 19.80 -64.07 -12.66
CA SER A 198 20.31 -65.19 -11.85
C SER A 198 21.83 -65.15 -11.60
N GLN A 199 22.59 -64.42 -12.43
CA GLN A 199 24.05 -64.30 -12.39
C GLN A 199 24.50 -63.10 -11.52
N LEU A 200 23.64 -62.09 -11.37
CA LEU A 200 23.91 -60.91 -10.54
C LEU A 200 23.92 -61.22 -9.04
N GLU A 201 24.85 -60.60 -8.31
CA GLU A 201 24.83 -60.56 -6.84
C GLU A 201 23.55 -59.89 -6.31
N VAL A 202 23.15 -60.24 -5.08
CA VAL A 202 21.90 -59.76 -4.45
C VAL A 202 21.79 -58.23 -4.43
N GLU A 203 22.89 -57.51 -4.16
CA GLU A 203 22.83 -56.05 -4.07
C GLU A 203 22.75 -55.37 -5.43
N GLU A 204 23.54 -55.82 -6.42
CA GLU A 204 23.46 -55.31 -7.80
C GLU A 204 22.13 -55.67 -8.49
N ARG A 205 21.67 -56.90 -8.29
CA ARG A 205 20.35 -57.38 -8.72
C ARG A 205 19.26 -56.45 -8.22
N THR A 206 19.29 -56.10 -6.94
CA THR A 206 18.27 -55.22 -6.32
C THR A 206 18.40 -53.79 -6.82
N ARG A 207 19.62 -53.24 -6.90
CA ARG A 207 19.92 -51.91 -7.46
C ARG A 207 19.29 -51.75 -8.84
N LEU A 208 19.64 -52.63 -9.78
CA LEU A 208 19.16 -52.55 -11.16
C LEU A 208 17.64 -52.77 -11.24
N LYS A 209 17.06 -53.68 -10.44
CA LYS A 209 15.60 -53.92 -10.40
C LYS A 209 14.83 -52.69 -9.92
N VAL A 210 15.26 -52.04 -8.84
CA VAL A 210 14.63 -50.81 -8.32
C VAL A 210 14.73 -49.66 -9.34
N GLN A 211 15.89 -49.50 -9.99
CA GLN A 211 16.06 -48.50 -11.05
C GLN A 211 15.14 -48.78 -12.25
N LEU A 212 15.10 -50.02 -12.72
CA LEU A 212 14.30 -50.47 -13.86
C LEU A 212 12.80 -50.30 -13.60
N LEU A 213 12.30 -50.79 -12.46
CA LEU A 213 10.89 -50.66 -12.06
C LEU A 213 10.45 -49.18 -12.00
N TYR A 214 11.33 -48.30 -11.51
CA TYR A 214 11.04 -46.86 -11.51
C TYR A 214 10.90 -46.28 -12.94
N GLN A 215 11.79 -46.63 -13.87
CA GLN A 215 11.74 -46.13 -15.26
C GLN A 215 10.56 -46.73 -16.06
N LEU A 216 10.13 -47.95 -15.72
CA LEU A 216 8.91 -48.58 -16.25
C LEU A 216 7.61 -48.03 -15.64
N ASN A 217 7.70 -47.07 -14.71
CA ASN A 217 6.59 -46.53 -13.93
C ASN A 217 5.88 -47.54 -13.00
N GLU A 218 6.50 -48.68 -12.71
CA GLU A 218 6.08 -49.64 -11.68
C GLU A 218 6.45 -49.13 -10.27
N TRP A 219 6.06 -47.90 -9.92
CA TRP A 219 6.54 -47.18 -8.73
C TRP A 219 6.23 -47.91 -7.41
N SER A 220 5.07 -48.56 -7.30
CA SER A 220 4.71 -49.35 -6.12
C SER A 220 5.59 -50.59 -5.95
N SER A 221 5.96 -51.25 -7.05
CA SER A 221 6.93 -52.36 -7.07
C SER A 221 8.32 -51.87 -6.65
N ALA A 222 8.74 -50.71 -7.15
CA ALA A 222 10.03 -50.08 -6.79
C ALA A 222 10.08 -49.67 -5.31
N GLU A 223 9.00 -49.13 -4.76
CA GLU A 223 8.85 -48.77 -3.34
C GLU A 223 8.99 -50.00 -2.44
N ILE A 224 8.18 -51.04 -2.65
CA ILE A 224 8.20 -52.27 -1.83
C ILE A 224 9.58 -52.93 -1.84
N LEU A 225 10.23 -53.01 -3.01
CA LEU A 225 11.54 -53.63 -3.14
C LEU A 225 12.65 -52.79 -2.50
N ALA A 226 12.57 -51.46 -2.61
CA ALA A 226 13.53 -50.56 -1.96
C ALA A 226 13.37 -50.55 -0.44
N GLU A 227 12.14 -50.54 0.09
CA GLU A 227 11.89 -50.65 1.53
C GLU A 227 12.40 -51.99 2.09
N ALA A 228 12.16 -53.11 1.40
CA ALA A 228 12.69 -54.42 1.79
C ALA A 228 14.22 -54.39 1.91
N PHE A 229 14.93 -53.94 0.85
CA PHE A 229 16.39 -53.81 0.86
C PHE A 229 16.90 -52.91 2.01
N LEU A 230 16.26 -51.75 2.20
CA LEU A 230 16.64 -50.78 3.22
C LEU A 230 16.25 -51.21 4.64
N SER A 231 15.38 -52.20 4.81
CA SER A 231 15.13 -52.83 6.10
C SER A 231 16.23 -53.82 6.49
N GLU A 232 16.75 -54.59 5.53
CA GLU A 232 17.75 -55.65 5.78
C GLU A 232 19.21 -55.15 5.69
N ARG A 233 19.51 -54.20 4.80
CA ARG A 233 20.89 -53.86 4.38
C ARG A 233 21.29 -52.40 4.54
N GLN A 234 20.78 -51.70 5.56
CA GLN A 234 21.05 -50.25 5.82
C GLN A 234 22.51 -49.79 5.74
N GLN A 235 23.49 -50.68 5.97
CA GLN A 235 24.91 -50.34 5.92
C GLN A 235 25.51 -50.42 4.50
N SER A 236 24.88 -51.13 3.56
CA SER A 236 25.34 -51.31 2.17
C SER A 236 25.74 -49.98 1.51
N PRO A 237 26.81 -49.96 0.68
CA PRO A 237 27.19 -48.78 -0.09
C PRO A 237 26.12 -48.35 -1.10
N LEU A 238 25.18 -49.24 -1.48
CA LEU A 238 24.09 -48.93 -2.42
C LEU A 238 22.84 -48.34 -1.73
N SER A 239 22.77 -48.39 -0.39
CA SER A 239 21.64 -47.83 0.38
C SER A 239 21.29 -46.38 0.03
N PRO A 240 22.25 -45.45 -0.19
CA PRO A 240 21.96 -44.08 -0.63
C PRO A 240 21.22 -44.02 -1.98
N LEU A 241 21.66 -44.83 -2.95
CA LEU A 241 21.06 -44.86 -4.29
C LEU A 241 19.65 -45.48 -4.24
N ILE A 242 19.46 -46.54 -3.47
CA ILE A 242 18.16 -47.20 -3.31
C ILE A 242 17.19 -46.30 -2.48
N PHE A 243 17.68 -45.55 -1.49
CA PHE A 243 16.90 -44.54 -0.78
C PHE A 243 16.48 -43.37 -1.68
N TYR A 244 17.34 -42.94 -2.61
CA TYR A 244 16.97 -41.97 -3.63
C TYR A 244 15.81 -42.47 -4.52
N TYR A 245 15.90 -43.69 -5.05
CA TYR A 245 14.83 -44.25 -5.89
C TYR A 245 13.54 -44.55 -5.12
N LEU A 246 13.62 -44.95 -3.84
CA LEU A 246 12.45 -45.01 -2.95
C LEU A 246 11.74 -43.66 -2.89
N ASN A 247 12.47 -42.58 -2.63
CA ASN A 247 11.88 -41.24 -2.53
C ASN A 247 11.34 -40.74 -3.88
N LYS A 248 11.97 -41.08 -5.02
CA LYS A 248 11.39 -40.84 -6.36
C LYS A 248 10.08 -41.61 -6.59
N ALA A 249 10.02 -42.88 -6.18
CA ALA A 249 8.82 -43.69 -6.29
C ALA A 249 7.66 -43.18 -5.40
N LEU A 250 7.97 -42.74 -4.18
CA LEU A 250 7.02 -42.07 -3.27
C LEU A 250 6.52 -40.76 -3.87
N GLN A 251 7.43 -39.88 -4.33
CA GLN A 251 7.09 -38.61 -4.98
C GLN A 251 6.15 -38.81 -6.18
N SER A 252 6.45 -39.79 -7.05
CA SER A 252 5.65 -40.08 -8.25
C SER A 252 4.24 -40.59 -7.92
N GLN A 253 4.07 -41.22 -6.76
CA GLN A 253 2.76 -41.64 -6.23
C GLN A 253 2.06 -40.55 -5.40
N ASN A 254 2.61 -39.34 -5.30
CA ASN A 254 2.15 -38.26 -4.42
C ASN A 254 2.11 -38.65 -2.92
N LYS A 255 3.00 -39.57 -2.50
CA LYS A 255 3.25 -39.91 -1.09
C LYS A 255 4.29 -38.95 -0.49
N ALA A 256 4.24 -38.74 0.83
CA ALA A 256 5.31 -38.06 1.55
C ALA A 256 6.62 -38.86 1.46
N LEU A 257 7.76 -38.19 1.54
CA LEU A 257 9.07 -38.85 1.41
C LEU A 257 9.41 -39.64 2.69
N SER A 258 10.38 -40.53 2.59
CA SER A 258 10.80 -41.39 3.70
C SER A 258 11.51 -40.56 4.79
N GLN A 259 10.96 -40.61 6.00
CA GLN A 259 11.39 -39.81 7.15
C GLN A 259 12.61 -40.39 7.90
N ASN A 260 13.35 -41.32 7.29
CA ASN A 260 14.56 -41.87 7.87
C ASN A 260 15.71 -40.86 7.78
N LEU A 261 15.90 -40.07 8.85
CA LEU A 261 16.88 -38.99 8.93
C LEU A 261 18.32 -39.45 8.64
N VAL A 262 18.71 -40.65 9.11
CA VAL A 262 20.08 -41.19 8.91
C VAL A 262 20.33 -41.52 7.45
N LEU A 263 19.37 -42.15 6.77
CA LEU A 263 19.47 -42.39 5.33
C LEU A 263 19.36 -41.08 4.55
N ARG A 264 18.51 -40.13 4.97
CA ARG A 264 18.36 -38.81 4.35
C ARG A 264 19.67 -38.01 4.34
N GLU A 265 20.36 -37.94 5.48
CA GLU A 265 21.67 -37.28 5.59
C GLU A 265 22.75 -38.01 4.79
N ARG A 266 22.85 -39.34 4.92
CA ARG A 266 23.84 -40.15 4.17
C ARG A 266 23.64 -39.97 2.65
N THR A 267 22.40 -39.95 2.19
CA THR A 267 22.04 -39.81 0.77
C THR A 267 22.41 -38.43 0.22
N ALA A 268 22.11 -37.36 0.95
CA ALA A 268 22.52 -36.01 0.58
C ALA A 268 24.05 -35.84 0.47
N LYS A 269 24.83 -36.64 1.21
CA LYS A 269 26.31 -36.57 1.22
C LYS A 269 27.02 -37.52 0.26
N THR A 270 26.39 -38.62 -0.18
CA THR A 270 27.09 -39.73 -0.87
C THR A 270 26.61 -40.05 -2.29
N LEU A 271 25.46 -39.53 -2.74
CA LEU A 271 25.03 -39.66 -4.14
C LEU A 271 26.04 -39.04 -5.12
N GLU A 272 26.06 -39.52 -6.36
CA GLU A 272 26.71 -38.85 -7.49
C GLU A 272 26.14 -37.44 -7.71
N PRO A 273 26.92 -36.46 -8.22
CA PRO A 273 26.52 -35.06 -8.27
C PRO A 273 25.15 -34.79 -8.92
N LYS A 274 24.85 -35.42 -10.07
CA LYS A 274 23.57 -35.22 -10.77
C LYS A 274 22.37 -35.71 -9.95
N LEU A 275 22.52 -36.86 -9.27
CA LEU A 275 21.49 -37.44 -8.41
C LEU A 275 21.40 -36.67 -7.08
N ARG A 276 22.54 -36.22 -6.53
CA ARG A 276 22.64 -35.42 -5.31
C ARG A 276 21.94 -34.06 -5.46
N SER A 277 22.15 -33.37 -6.59
CA SER A 277 21.46 -32.15 -6.96
C SER A 277 19.94 -32.38 -6.98
N ASP A 278 19.43 -33.25 -7.84
CA ASP A 278 18.01 -33.57 -7.97
C ASP A 278 17.35 -34.03 -6.65
N TYR A 279 18.07 -34.80 -5.82
CA TYR A 279 17.61 -35.20 -4.49
C TYR A 279 17.47 -34.00 -3.52
N LEU A 280 18.45 -33.09 -3.49
CA LEU A 280 18.35 -31.86 -2.70
C LEU A 280 17.19 -30.97 -3.19
N ARG A 281 16.87 -30.98 -4.50
CA ARG A 281 15.66 -30.31 -5.02
C ARG A 281 14.40 -30.92 -4.45
N MET A 282 14.31 -32.25 -4.47
CA MET A 282 13.16 -33.00 -3.97
C MET A 282 12.91 -32.72 -2.47
N LEU A 283 13.97 -32.70 -1.66
CA LEU A 283 13.87 -32.37 -0.23
C LEU A 283 13.48 -30.91 0.00
N SER A 284 14.04 -29.97 -0.77
CA SER A 284 13.67 -28.56 -0.73
C SER A 284 12.19 -28.34 -1.08
N ASP A 285 11.70 -29.04 -2.10
CA ASP A 285 10.32 -28.91 -2.56
C ASP A 285 9.31 -29.64 -1.64
N GLU A 286 9.71 -30.73 -0.94
CA GLU A 286 8.94 -31.30 0.18
C GLU A 286 8.82 -30.30 1.35
N ALA A 287 9.92 -29.64 1.73
CA ALA A 287 9.91 -28.68 2.84
C ALA A 287 8.98 -27.48 2.56
N LEU A 288 8.94 -26.97 1.31
CA LEU A 288 7.98 -25.94 0.90
C LEU A 288 6.52 -26.41 0.99
N LEU A 289 6.22 -27.65 0.60
CA LEU A 289 4.87 -28.22 0.72
C LEU A 289 4.41 -28.38 2.18
N HIS A 290 5.35 -28.50 3.12
CA HIS A 290 5.08 -28.48 4.56
C HIS A 290 5.15 -27.08 5.21
N GLY A 291 5.48 -26.03 4.44
CA GLY A 291 5.59 -24.65 4.92
C GLY A 291 6.90 -24.32 5.64
N ASP A 292 7.90 -25.21 5.59
CA ASP A 292 9.23 -24.98 6.15
C ASP A 292 10.16 -24.33 5.12
N LEU A 293 10.03 -23.01 4.99
CA LEU A 293 10.86 -22.19 4.12
C LEU A 293 12.36 -22.25 4.49
N PHE A 294 12.70 -22.41 5.77
CA PHE A 294 14.11 -22.41 6.20
C PHE A 294 14.82 -23.69 5.75
N THR A 295 14.23 -24.85 6.02
CA THR A 295 14.75 -26.15 5.53
C THR A 295 14.75 -26.19 3.99
N ALA A 296 13.76 -25.58 3.35
CA ALA A 296 13.72 -25.47 1.89
C ALA A 296 14.89 -24.65 1.32
N ILE A 297 15.22 -23.52 1.94
CA ILE A 297 16.38 -22.68 1.58
C ILE A 297 17.69 -23.43 1.87
N GLN A 298 17.79 -24.10 3.02
CA GLN A 298 18.99 -24.83 3.42
C GLN A 298 19.40 -25.89 2.38
N TYR A 299 18.46 -26.72 1.89
CA TYR A 299 18.79 -27.72 0.87
C TYR A 299 19.24 -27.11 -0.48
N ARG A 300 18.82 -25.88 -0.81
CA ARG A 300 19.30 -25.16 -2.01
C ARG A 300 20.69 -24.55 -1.80
N LEU A 301 21.00 -24.14 -0.57
CA LEU A 301 22.34 -23.67 -0.20
C LEU A 301 23.32 -24.84 -0.13
N ASP A 302 22.91 -25.99 0.39
CA ASP A 302 23.68 -27.24 0.32
C ASP A 302 24.01 -27.59 -1.14
N GLU A 303 23.00 -27.57 -2.02
CA GLU A 303 23.15 -27.78 -3.47
C GLU A 303 24.16 -26.81 -4.13
N LEU A 304 24.14 -25.53 -3.73
CA LEU A 304 25.03 -24.49 -4.27
C LEU A 304 26.42 -24.48 -3.61
N SER A 305 26.57 -25.02 -2.39
CA SER A 305 27.83 -25.03 -1.63
C SER A 305 28.85 -26.06 -2.12
N ASN A 306 28.40 -27.14 -2.73
CA ASN A 306 29.25 -28.22 -3.19
C ASN A 306 29.62 -28.01 -4.66
N VAL A 307 30.93 -27.96 -4.95
CA VAL A 307 31.52 -27.61 -6.26
C VAL A 307 30.99 -28.48 -7.42
N GLU A 308 30.58 -29.73 -7.13
CA GLU A 308 30.07 -30.66 -8.14
C GLU A 308 28.60 -30.40 -8.50
N THR A 309 27.77 -30.02 -7.52
CA THR A 309 26.33 -29.72 -7.70
C THR A 309 26.06 -28.25 -8.02
N ALA A 310 26.93 -27.33 -7.61
CA ALA A 310 26.81 -25.89 -7.85
C ALA A 310 26.67 -25.54 -9.34
N LYS A 311 27.31 -26.31 -10.23
CA LYS A 311 27.19 -26.18 -11.70
C LYS A 311 25.78 -26.46 -12.25
N MET A 312 24.95 -27.14 -11.47
CA MET A 312 23.60 -27.56 -11.85
C MET A 312 22.53 -26.71 -11.18
N ALA A 313 22.87 -26.08 -10.03
CA ALA A 313 21.97 -25.36 -9.13
C ALA A 313 21.18 -24.22 -9.81
N ASP A 314 20.10 -23.79 -9.15
CA ASP A 314 19.22 -22.69 -9.60
C ASP A 314 19.30 -21.50 -8.62
N PRO A 315 20.17 -20.50 -8.88
CA PRO A 315 20.31 -19.33 -8.03
C PRO A 315 19.07 -18.41 -8.08
N GLU A 316 18.30 -18.43 -9.17
CA GLU A 316 17.08 -17.62 -9.29
C GLU A 316 15.98 -18.10 -8.34
N LYS A 317 15.72 -19.41 -8.32
CA LYS A 317 14.75 -20.00 -7.38
C LYS A 317 15.18 -19.76 -5.95
N LEU A 318 16.48 -19.85 -5.66
CA LEU A 318 17.03 -19.52 -4.33
C LEU A 318 16.83 -18.03 -3.97
N ILE A 319 17.06 -17.08 -4.87
CA ILE A 319 16.76 -15.65 -4.63
C ILE A 319 15.27 -15.44 -4.36
N ARG A 320 14.37 -16.15 -5.04
CA ARG A 320 12.92 -16.04 -4.81
C ARG A 320 12.56 -16.50 -3.39
N LEU A 321 13.06 -17.67 -2.96
CA LEU A 321 12.86 -18.17 -1.59
C LEU A 321 13.46 -17.25 -0.53
N LEU A 322 14.67 -16.72 -0.75
CA LEU A 322 15.32 -15.76 0.16
C LEU A 322 14.54 -14.42 0.30
N LYS A 323 13.64 -14.10 -0.64
CA LYS A 323 12.74 -12.94 -0.57
C LYS A 323 11.42 -13.22 0.15
N GLU A 324 11.11 -14.48 0.45
CA GLU A 324 9.93 -14.86 1.26
C GLU A 324 10.23 -14.83 2.77
N VAL A 325 11.51 -14.75 3.15
CA VAL A 325 12.01 -14.59 4.53
C VAL A 325 11.55 -13.25 5.10
N GLN A 326 11.01 -13.24 6.32
CA GLN A 326 10.36 -12.05 6.91
C GLN A 326 11.22 -11.32 7.94
N PHE A 327 12.19 -12.01 8.57
CA PHE A 327 13.02 -11.44 9.63
C PHE A 327 14.49 -11.27 9.20
N VAL A 328 15.11 -10.17 9.65
CA VAL A 328 16.49 -9.80 9.29
C VAL A 328 17.50 -10.74 9.98
N GLU A 329 17.08 -11.25 11.13
CA GLU A 329 17.73 -12.25 11.97
C GLU A 329 17.83 -13.61 11.25
N GLU A 330 16.79 -14.01 10.51
CA GLU A 330 16.79 -15.25 9.71
C GLU A 330 17.80 -15.17 8.57
N LEU A 331 17.78 -14.07 7.81
CA LEU A 331 18.83 -13.78 6.81
C LEU A 331 20.23 -13.64 7.43
N HIS A 332 20.34 -13.27 8.70
CA HIS A 332 21.63 -13.24 9.39
C HIS A 332 22.13 -14.65 9.70
N ASN A 333 21.28 -15.53 10.23
CA ASN A 333 21.63 -16.91 10.52
C ASN A 333 22.07 -17.64 9.23
N ILE A 334 21.29 -17.53 8.16
CA ILE A 334 21.61 -18.10 6.83
C ILE A 334 23.00 -17.64 6.34
N SER A 335 23.34 -16.36 6.52
CA SER A 335 24.66 -15.80 6.18
C SER A 335 25.80 -16.29 7.09
N VAL A 336 25.52 -16.62 8.36
CA VAL A 336 26.49 -17.16 9.33
C VAL A 336 26.72 -18.67 9.13
N ASP A 337 25.69 -19.42 8.75
CA ASP A 337 25.76 -20.86 8.52
C ASP A 337 26.52 -21.21 7.23
N PHE A 338 26.47 -20.33 6.21
CA PHE A 338 27.15 -20.49 4.92
C PHE A 338 28.21 -19.40 4.65
N PRO A 339 29.24 -19.24 5.51
CA PRO A 339 30.16 -18.10 5.47
C PRO A 339 31.09 -18.09 4.24
N ASN A 340 31.37 -19.27 3.67
CA ASN A 340 32.26 -19.45 2.53
C ASN A 340 31.58 -19.24 1.16
N LEU A 341 30.26 -19.04 1.12
CA LEU A 341 29.48 -18.95 -0.11
C LEU A 341 29.42 -17.49 -0.60
N SER A 342 30.43 -17.04 -1.35
CA SER A 342 30.59 -15.63 -1.77
C SER A 342 29.31 -15.01 -2.35
N TRP A 343 28.65 -15.73 -3.28
CA TRP A 343 27.39 -15.34 -3.89
C TRP A 343 26.31 -14.97 -2.86
N LEU A 344 26.17 -15.76 -1.77
CA LEU A 344 25.19 -15.47 -0.72
C LEU A 344 25.58 -14.20 0.05
N GLN A 345 26.87 -14.04 0.37
CA GLN A 345 27.36 -12.87 1.10
C GLN A 345 27.24 -11.57 0.27
N GLU A 346 27.19 -11.67 -1.06
CA GLU A 346 26.86 -10.56 -1.96
C GLU A 346 25.36 -10.23 -2.02
N GLN A 347 24.47 -11.25 -2.00
CA GLN A 347 23.01 -11.02 -2.04
C GLN A 347 22.45 -10.53 -0.69
N ILE A 348 22.92 -11.08 0.43
CA ILE A 348 22.35 -10.84 1.77
C ILE A 348 22.28 -9.36 2.18
N PRO A 349 23.30 -8.50 1.95
CA PRO A 349 23.20 -7.07 2.28
C PRO A 349 22.05 -6.35 1.58
N SER A 350 21.73 -6.72 0.34
CA SER A 350 20.61 -6.13 -0.41
C SER A 350 19.26 -6.58 0.16
N LEU A 351 19.10 -7.86 0.45
CA LEU A 351 17.90 -8.45 1.05
C LEU A 351 17.64 -7.93 2.48
N LYS A 352 18.70 -7.85 3.30
CA LYS A 352 18.63 -7.24 4.64
C LYS A 352 18.24 -5.76 4.57
N LEU A 353 18.80 -4.99 3.63
CA LEU A 353 18.44 -3.59 3.45
C LEU A 353 16.96 -3.43 3.09
N GLU A 354 16.44 -4.26 2.19
CA GLU A 354 15.02 -4.27 1.81
C GLU A 354 14.11 -4.57 3.02
N LEU A 355 14.39 -5.62 3.79
CA LEU A 355 13.64 -5.95 5.01
C LEU A 355 13.77 -4.87 6.10
N LEU A 356 14.95 -4.32 6.35
CA LEU A 356 15.16 -3.26 7.34
C LEU A 356 14.36 -2.00 7.00
N VAL A 357 14.25 -1.65 5.72
CA VAL A 357 13.40 -0.53 5.25
C VAL A 357 11.92 -0.84 5.44
N GLN A 358 11.46 -2.05 5.12
CA GLN A 358 10.07 -2.48 5.37
C GLN A 358 9.74 -2.45 6.88
N GLN A 359 10.64 -2.94 7.72
CA GLN A 359 10.57 -2.96 9.19
C GLN A 359 10.84 -1.59 9.86
N LYS A 360 11.15 -0.53 9.08
CA LYS A 360 11.48 0.84 9.56
C LYS A 360 12.72 0.93 10.46
N ARG A 361 13.61 -0.06 10.41
CA ARG A 361 14.86 -0.16 11.19
C ARG A 361 15.96 0.71 10.55
N TYR A 362 15.67 2.00 10.38
CA TYR A 362 16.49 2.91 9.55
C TYR A 362 17.93 3.10 10.05
N ARG A 363 18.23 2.85 11.33
CA ARG A 363 19.62 2.92 11.85
C ARG A 363 20.46 1.77 11.31
N GLU A 364 19.96 0.54 11.40
CA GLU A 364 20.61 -0.65 10.88
C GLU A 364 20.66 -0.63 9.34
N ALA A 365 19.63 -0.06 8.69
CA ALA A 365 19.65 0.19 7.25
C ALA A 365 20.75 1.20 6.85
N LEU A 366 20.96 2.24 7.66
CA LEU A 366 22.03 3.23 7.46
C LEU A 366 23.42 2.60 7.61
N GLU A 367 23.62 1.72 8.60
CA GLU A 367 24.87 0.97 8.78
C GLU A 367 25.24 0.12 7.54
N ILE A 368 24.24 -0.51 6.89
CA ILE A 368 24.45 -1.24 5.62
C ILE A 368 24.74 -0.27 4.45
N VAL A 369 24.02 0.86 4.36
CA VAL A 369 24.23 1.86 3.30
C VAL A 369 25.63 2.47 3.39
N ASP A 370 26.08 2.87 4.59
CA ASP A 370 27.37 3.50 4.82
C ASP A 370 28.51 2.54 4.42
N LEU A 371 28.46 1.27 4.84
CA LEU A 371 29.43 0.25 4.45
C LEU A 371 29.47 0.01 2.92
N ARG A 372 28.30 -0.07 2.27
CA ARG A 372 28.23 -0.21 0.80
C ARG A 372 28.75 1.02 0.08
N LEU A 373 28.55 2.21 0.64
CA LEU A 373 28.95 3.49 0.08
C LEU A 373 30.46 3.72 0.20
N GLU A 374 31.11 3.20 1.25
CA GLU A 374 32.58 3.09 1.30
C GLU A 374 33.10 2.16 0.19
N LEU A 375 32.51 0.97 0.02
CA LEU A 375 32.91 0.02 -1.04
C LEU A 375 32.69 0.59 -2.46
N ALA A 376 31.55 1.24 -2.71
CA ALA A 376 31.26 1.88 -4.01
C ALA A 376 32.26 3.00 -4.33
N ARG A 377 32.69 3.78 -3.31
CA ARG A 377 33.73 4.80 -3.45
C ARG A 377 35.12 4.22 -3.72
N VAL A 378 35.46 3.07 -3.14
CA VAL A 378 36.69 2.33 -3.47
C VAL A 378 36.68 1.81 -4.90
N ASN A 379 35.52 1.33 -5.37
CA ASN A 379 35.32 0.79 -6.72
C ASN A 379 35.04 1.85 -7.79
N ALA A 380 34.89 3.12 -7.41
CA ALA A 380 34.53 4.26 -8.27
C ALA A 380 33.19 4.12 -9.04
N ASP A 381 32.22 3.38 -8.48
CA ASP A 381 30.88 3.19 -9.06
C ASP A 381 29.99 4.43 -8.80
N LEU A 382 29.95 5.34 -9.76
CA LEU A 382 29.23 6.61 -9.64
C LEU A 382 27.71 6.43 -9.51
N GLU A 383 27.11 5.41 -10.15
CA GLU A 383 25.66 5.18 -10.09
C GLU A 383 25.24 4.61 -8.73
N GLN A 384 26.02 3.67 -8.16
CA GLN A 384 25.78 3.24 -6.78
C GLN A 384 26.05 4.34 -5.76
N ILE A 385 27.04 5.23 -5.98
CA ILE A 385 27.30 6.35 -5.07
C ILE A 385 26.10 7.30 -5.00
N GLU A 386 25.53 7.75 -6.14
CA GLU A 386 24.37 8.65 -6.13
C GLU A 386 23.14 8.00 -5.45
N LEU A 387 22.86 6.74 -5.75
CA LEU A 387 21.75 5.99 -5.14
C LEU A 387 21.93 5.82 -3.63
N LEU A 388 23.13 5.45 -3.18
CA LEU A 388 23.43 5.22 -1.76
C LEU A 388 23.47 6.54 -0.98
N GLU A 389 23.98 7.63 -1.55
CA GLU A 389 23.92 8.97 -0.92
C GLU A 389 22.46 9.47 -0.81
N GLN A 390 21.59 9.16 -1.79
CA GLN A 390 20.16 9.43 -1.68
C GLN A 390 19.50 8.60 -0.56
N MET A 391 19.81 7.30 -0.45
CA MET A 391 19.31 6.45 0.65
C MET A 391 19.82 6.93 2.01
N GLN A 392 21.11 7.23 2.13
CA GLN A 392 21.74 7.76 3.34
C GLN A 392 21.04 9.05 3.79
N SER A 393 20.80 9.98 2.86
CA SER A 393 20.08 11.23 3.13
C SER A 393 18.64 10.99 3.59
N ASN A 394 17.91 10.06 2.96
CA ASN A 394 16.54 9.72 3.33
C ASN A 394 16.45 9.09 4.73
N PHE A 395 17.30 8.10 5.06
CA PHE A 395 17.32 7.46 6.38
C PHE A 395 17.82 8.42 7.46
N THR A 396 18.86 9.22 7.18
CA THR A 396 19.34 10.29 8.07
C THR A 396 18.25 11.32 8.32
N THR A 397 17.42 11.64 7.32
CA THR A 397 16.26 12.51 7.50
C THR A 397 15.24 11.88 8.44
N ALA A 398 14.84 10.63 8.21
CA ALA A 398 13.87 9.90 9.03
C ALA A 398 14.33 9.69 10.49
N LEU A 399 15.63 9.50 10.72
CA LEU A 399 16.21 9.29 12.05
C LEU A 399 16.41 10.57 12.87
N ASN A 400 16.55 11.74 12.21
CA ASN A 400 16.86 13.01 12.86
C ASN A 400 15.71 14.02 12.85
N LEU A 401 14.47 13.57 12.63
CA LEU A 401 13.28 14.42 12.76
C LEU A 401 13.15 14.92 14.21
N ASN A 402 12.91 16.22 14.39
CA ASN A 402 12.49 16.74 15.69
C ASN A 402 10.96 16.72 15.75
N PRO A 403 10.33 15.81 16.52
CA PRO A 403 8.87 15.66 16.56
C PRO A 403 8.13 16.86 17.16
N ARG A 404 8.85 17.82 17.76
CA ARG A 404 8.28 19.06 18.29
C ARG A 404 8.61 20.29 17.46
N ARG A 405 9.17 20.11 16.26
CA ARG A 405 9.54 21.20 15.35
C ARG A 405 8.70 21.17 14.07
N ILE A 406 7.90 22.21 13.87
CA ILE A 406 6.96 22.32 12.75
C ILE A 406 7.34 23.51 11.85
N GLY A 407 7.37 23.27 10.55
CA GLY A 407 7.64 24.31 9.55
C GLY A 407 6.40 25.17 9.28
N VAL A 408 6.59 26.45 8.99
CA VAL A 408 5.48 27.39 8.73
C VAL A 408 5.84 28.25 7.53
N ILE A 409 5.07 28.14 6.44
CA ILE A 409 5.33 28.91 5.21
C ILE A 409 4.21 29.93 4.96
N LEU A 410 4.54 31.22 5.00
CA LEU A 410 3.57 32.32 4.88
C LEU A 410 4.07 33.42 3.92
N PRO A 411 3.20 34.30 3.40
CA PRO A 411 3.59 35.40 2.51
C PRO A 411 3.94 36.67 3.31
N LEU A 412 5.08 36.65 4.00
CA LEU A 412 5.47 37.65 4.99
C LEU A 412 5.91 38.98 4.35
N SER A 413 6.69 38.96 3.27
CA SER A 413 7.13 40.18 2.57
C SER A 413 6.08 40.76 1.61
N SER A 414 4.79 40.46 1.78
CA SER A 414 3.75 40.93 0.85
C SER A 414 3.43 42.41 1.06
N SER A 415 3.61 43.23 0.03
CA SER A 415 3.19 44.65 0.02
C SER A 415 1.66 44.83 -0.01
N SER A 416 0.88 43.76 -0.20
CA SER A 416 -0.58 43.83 -0.12
C SER A 416 -1.04 43.72 1.33
N ALA A 417 -1.58 44.82 1.88
CA ALA A 417 -2.09 44.87 3.25
C ALA A 417 -3.10 43.74 3.57
N LYS A 418 -3.91 43.29 2.60
CA LYS A 418 -4.81 42.15 2.79
C LYS A 418 -4.07 40.82 2.93
N VAL A 419 -2.97 40.61 2.20
CA VAL A 419 -2.18 39.37 2.28
C VAL A 419 -1.32 39.35 3.55
N ALA A 420 -0.70 40.49 3.89
CA ALA A 420 0.04 40.67 5.14
C ALA A 420 -0.88 40.48 6.37
N GLY A 421 -2.11 41.02 6.33
CA GLY A 421 -3.14 40.80 7.36
C GLY A 421 -3.43 39.31 7.57
N LEU A 422 -3.74 38.57 6.50
CA LEU A 422 -4.00 37.13 6.58
C LEU A 422 -2.79 36.33 7.11
N ALA A 423 -1.57 36.73 6.76
CA ALA A 423 -0.35 36.12 7.31
C ALA A 423 -0.21 36.40 8.81
N GLN A 424 -0.47 37.62 9.27
CA GLN A 424 -0.43 37.98 10.69
C GLN A 424 -1.55 37.30 11.49
N GLU A 425 -2.77 37.23 10.95
CA GLU A 425 -3.90 36.49 11.55
C GLU A 425 -3.56 35.01 11.74
N THR A 426 -2.87 34.41 10.76
CA THR A 426 -2.38 33.03 10.81
C THR A 426 -1.31 32.86 11.89
N LEU A 427 -0.28 33.73 11.92
CA LEU A 427 0.76 33.71 12.95
C LEU A 427 0.20 33.87 14.36
N ASN A 428 -0.79 34.75 14.55
CA ASN A 428 -1.49 34.92 15.82
C ASN A 428 -2.16 33.61 16.26
N GLY A 429 -2.80 32.88 15.34
CA GLY A 429 -3.43 31.58 15.63
C GLY A 429 -2.43 30.52 16.09
N LEU A 430 -1.31 30.37 15.37
CA LEU A 430 -0.22 29.46 15.73
C LEU A 430 0.35 29.80 17.12
N TRP A 431 0.64 31.07 17.37
CA TRP A 431 1.20 31.50 18.66
C TRP A 431 0.22 31.29 19.82
N LEU A 432 -1.08 31.51 19.61
CA LEU A 432 -2.11 31.23 20.62
C LEU A 432 -2.22 29.72 20.93
N ALA A 433 -2.00 28.83 19.95
CA ALA A 433 -2.02 27.38 20.17
C ALA A 433 -0.80 26.90 20.99
N LEU A 434 0.42 27.41 20.70
CA LEU A 434 1.59 27.17 21.55
C LEU A 434 1.31 27.58 23.01
N ARG A 435 0.78 28.79 23.21
CA ARG A 435 0.43 29.34 24.54
C ARG A 435 -0.78 28.67 25.21
N ALA A 436 -1.56 27.88 24.47
CA ALA A 436 -2.58 27.01 25.04
C ALA A 436 -1.93 25.77 25.65
N ASN A 437 -1.07 25.08 24.88
CA ASN A 437 -0.44 23.83 25.30
C ASN A 437 0.52 23.99 26.49
N GLU A 438 1.29 25.08 26.54
CA GLU A 438 2.09 25.44 27.72
C GLU A 438 1.27 25.40 29.01
N LYS A 439 0.00 25.82 28.94
CA LYS A 439 -0.89 25.85 30.11
C LYS A 439 -1.44 24.47 30.45
N THR A 440 -1.73 23.62 29.48
CA THR A 440 -2.20 22.23 29.69
C THR A 440 -1.16 21.44 30.47
N VAL A 441 0.08 21.44 29.97
CA VAL A 441 1.24 20.76 30.59
C VAL A 441 1.49 21.30 32.01
N LEU A 442 1.38 22.61 32.23
CA LEU A 442 1.50 23.18 33.59
C LEU A 442 0.34 22.78 34.51
N SER A 443 -0.89 22.62 34.03
CA SER A 443 -2.00 22.16 34.88
C SER A 443 -1.89 20.68 35.26
N GLU A 444 -1.45 19.81 34.36
CA GLU A 444 -1.30 18.37 34.61
C GLU A 444 -0.22 18.10 35.68
N ASN A 445 0.94 18.75 35.55
CA ASN A 445 2.01 18.72 36.55
C ASN A 445 1.61 19.31 37.93
N ILE A 446 0.53 20.09 38.01
CA ILE A 446 0.00 20.66 39.26
C ILE A 446 -1.09 19.76 39.87
N SER A 447 -1.88 19.03 39.07
CA SER A 447 -2.86 18.06 39.61
C SER A 447 -2.22 16.92 40.39
N ASP A 448 -0.99 16.50 40.04
CA ASP A 448 -0.25 15.47 40.76
C ASP A 448 0.47 15.99 42.02
N ASN A 449 0.42 17.30 42.31
CA ASN A 449 1.08 17.93 43.47
C ASN A 449 0.18 18.91 44.23
N THR A 450 -1.02 18.47 44.61
CA THR A 450 -1.94 19.28 45.43
C THR A 450 -1.55 19.32 46.91
N SER A 451 -0.51 20.09 47.26
CA SER A 451 -0.26 20.57 48.63
C SER A 451 -0.01 22.09 48.63
N PHE A 452 -1.08 22.86 48.87
CA PHE A 452 -1.01 24.32 48.89
C PHE A 452 -0.17 24.84 50.06
N GLN A 453 0.90 25.58 49.76
CA GLN A 453 1.39 26.66 50.62
C GLN A 453 1.63 27.92 49.78
N ASN A 454 1.21 29.06 50.31
CA ASN A 454 1.40 30.36 49.66
C ASN A 454 2.85 30.82 49.80
N PHE A 455 3.43 31.36 48.73
CA PHE A 455 4.57 32.27 48.85
C PHE A 455 4.42 33.46 47.91
N GLU A 456 4.77 34.64 48.43
CA GLU A 456 4.69 35.91 47.71
C GLU A 456 5.91 36.14 46.81
N ILE A 457 5.78 37.05 45.85
CA ILE A 457 6.84 37.36 44.89
C ILE A 457 7.96 38.16 45.59
N SER A 458 9.21 37.71 45.42
CA SER A 458 10.41 38.55 45.57
C SER A 458 11.51 38.08 44.64
N SER A 459 12.28 39.03 44.11
CA SER A 459 13.33 38.81 43.12
C SER A 459 14.71 38.69 43.77
N ASN A 460 15.57 37.76 43.29
CA ASN A 460 16.97 38.04 42.91
C ASN A 460 17.69 36.81 42.31
N PHE A 461 18.94 37.02 41.89
CA PHE A 461 19.78 36.10 41.10
C PHE A 461 20.64 35.13 41.93
N LEU A 462 20.91 33.96 41.30
CA LEU A 462 22.14 33.14 41.34
C LEU A 462 22.52 32.22 42.52
N GLN A 463 23.11 31.09 42.07
CA GLN A 463 24.09 30.18 42.69
C GLN A 463 23.66 29.04 43.65
N THR A 464 23.88 27.82 43.13
CA THR A 464 24.38 26.57 43.78
C THR A 464 23.79 26.12 45.13
N ASP A 465 23.24 24.89 45.14
CA ASP A 465 24.07 23.75 45.54
C ASP A 465 23.52 22.38 45.07
N ASN A 466 24.32 21.31 45.22
CA ASN A 466 24.00 19.96 44.73
C ASN A 466 23.11 19.15 45.70
N VAL A 467 22.01 18.57 45.19
CA VAL A 467 21.32 17.43 45.83
C VAL A 467 20.95 16.38 44.78
N THR A 468 21.59 15.22 44.83
CA THR A 468 21.30 14.07 43.96
C THR A 468 20.10 13.27 44.47
N VAL A 469 18.89 13.67 44.05
CA VAL A 469 17.70 12.81 44.17
C VAL A 469 17.57 11.96 42.90
N VAL A 470 17.71 10.64 43.03
CA VAL A 470 17.45 9.70 41.93
C VAL A 470 15.93 9.50 41.79
N ALA A 471 15.28 10.49 41.21
CA ALA A 471 13.94 10.32 40.65
C ALA A 471 14.06 9.78 39.23
N GLN A 472 13.31 8.73 38.88
CA GLN A 472 13.18 8.30 37.49
C GLN A 472 12.39 9.36 36.73
N ALA A 473 13.10 10.26 36.06
CA ALA A 473 12.51 11.31 35.27
C ALA A 473 11.77 10.72 34.07
N ASN A 474 10.44 10.83 34.06
CA ASN A 474 9.68 10.87 32.82
C ASN A 474 10.37 11.92 31.92
N LYS A 475 10.81 11.52 30.72
CA LYS A 475 11.47 12.44 29.78
C LYS A 475 10.53 13.62 29.49
N THR A 476 10.82 14.77 30.08
CA THR A 476 10.15 16.03 29.75
C THR A 476 10.56 16.43 28.34
N ALA A 477 9.81 15.95 27.35
CA ALA A 477 10.04 16.25 25.94
C ALA A 477 10.09 17.77 25.73
N GLY A 478 10.99 18.20 24.85
CA GLY A 478 11.41 19.60 24.72
C GLY A 478 10.30 20.59 24.34
N PRO A 479 10.60 21.90 24.32
CA PRO A 479 9.65 22.92 23.88
C PRO A 479 9.21 22.70 22.42
N TRP A 480 8.04 23.22 22.08
CA TRP A 480 7.55 23.25 20.71
C TRP A 480 8.18 24.40 19.92
N GLU A 481 8.71 24.10 18.75
CA GLU A 481 9.43 25.03 17.88
C GLU A 481 8.66 25.24 16.57
N LEU A 482 8.46 26.51 16.18
CA LEU A 482 7.89 26.87 14.87
C LEU A 482 8.96 27.52 14.00
N VAL A 483 9.34 26.84 12.92
CA VAL A 483 10.36 27.31 11.99
C VAL A 483 9.69 28.01 10.82
N VAL A 484 9.64 29.34 10.89
CA VAL A 484 8.92 30.16 9.91
C VAL A 484 9.81 30.48 8.70
N ARG A 485 9.24 30.44 7.49
CA ARG A 485 9.86 30.88 6.23
C ARG A 485 8.87 31.70 5.38
N ASP A 486 9.42 32.62 4.58
CA ASP A 486 8.63 33.45 3.67
C ASP A 486 8.53 32.82 2.27
N SER A 487 7.31 32.57 1.83
CA SER A 487 7.00 32.15 0.46
C SER A 487 7.28 33.23 -0.60
N HIS A 488 7.33 34.51 -0.21
CA HIS A 488 7.38 35.69 -1.08
C HIS A 488 6.33 35.70 -2.21
N LEU A 489 5.23 34.95 -2.07
CA LEU A 489 4.25 34.66 -3.14
C LEU A 489 4.87 34.03 -4.42
N ASN A 490 6.01 33.37 -4.30
CA ASN A 490 6.79 32.81 -5.41
C ASN A 490 6.96 31.27 -5.28
N SER A 491 6.73 30.53 -6.36
CA SER A 491 6.78 29.06 -6.37
C SER A 491 8.16 28.50 -6.06
N GLU A 492 9.21 28.93 -6.76
CA GLU A 492 10.56 28.36 -6.60
C GLU A 492 11.19 28.68 -5.25
N LYS A 493 10.92 29.89 -4.72
CA LYS A 493 11.26 30.22 -3.33
C LYS A 493 10.48 29.36 -2.32
N THR A 494 9.21 29.07 -2.61
CA THR A 494 8.40 28.19 -1.75
C THR A 494 8.91 26.76 -1.76
N LYS A 495 9.23 26.18 -2.93
CA LYS A 495 9.86 24.84 -3.02
C LYS A 495 11.20 24.79 -2.29
N SER A 496 12.02 25.82 -2.46
CA SER A 496 13.31 25.93 -1.78
C SER A 496 13.15 26.05 -0.26
N ALA A 497 12.12 26.74 0.23
CA ALA A 497 11.79 26.80 1.66
C ALA A 497 11.27 25.45 2.20
N VAL A 498 10.48 24.69 1.42
CA VAL A 498 10.07 23.32 1.79
C VAL A 498 11.31 22.41 1.95
N ARG A 499 12.22 22.42 0.96
CA ARG A 499 13.52 21.71 1.07
C ARG A 499 14.29 22.11 2.32
N GLU A 500 14.49 23.41 2.55
CA GLU A 500 15.23 23.92 3.71
C GLU A 500 14.64 23.42 5.04
N LEU A 501 13.30 23.39 5.15
CA LEU A 501 12.60 22.92 6.35
C LEU A 501 12.78 21.41 6.60
N VAL A 502 12.80 20.58 5.56
CA VAL A 502 12.95 19.12 5.67
C VAL A 502 14.42 18.70 5.80
N GLU A 503 15.27 19.22 4.93
CA GLU A 503 16.66 18.79 4.75
C GLU A 503 17.60 19.36 5.82
N LYS A 504 17.34 20.59 6.30
CA LYS A 504 18.21 21.27 7.28
C LYS A 504 17.56 21.40 8.64
N GLU A 505 16.32 21.89 8.68
CA GLU A 505 15.64 22.16 9.96
C GLU A 505 14.98 20.92 10.56
N ARG A 506 14.84 19.82 9.81
CA ARG A 506 14.30 18.52 10.24
C ARG A 506 12.88 18.59 10.83
N VAL A 507 12.00 19.36 10.19
CA VAL A 507 10.61 19.51 10.64
C VAL A 507 9.79 18.24 10.45
N ILE A 508 8.85 17.99 11.38
CA ILE A 508 7.93 16.83 11.31
C ILE A 508 6.69 17.08 10.43
N ALA A 509 6.34 18.35 10.21
CA ALA A 509 5.22 18.77 9.35
C ALA A 509 5.39 20.22 8.89
N ILE A 510 4.60 20.65 7.90
CA ILE A 510 4.55 22.03 7.40
C ILE A 510 3.11 22.58 7.48
N ILE A 511 2.93 23.81 7.98
CA ILE A 511 1.65 24.53 8.00
C ILE A 511 1.67 25.68 6.98
N GLY A 512 0.56 25.84 6.26
CA GLY A 512 0.44 26.75 5.12
C GLY A 512 0.92 26.09 3.82
N PRO A 513 1.12 26.83 2.71
CA PRO A 513 0.86 28.26 2.53
C PRO A 513 -0.63 28.66 2.48
N LEU A 514 -0.87 29.97 2.28
CA LEU A 514 -2.22 30.56 2.17
C LEU A 514 -2.70 30.75 0.71
N ALA A 515 -1.79 31.07 -0.21
CA ALA A 515 -2.13 31.48 -1.57
C ALA A 515 -2.02 30.31 -2.56
N ARG A 516 -2.96 30.21 -3.52
CA ARG A 516 -3.05 29.12 -4.52
C ARG A 516 -1.67 28.69 -5.07
N LYS A 517 -1.00 29.58 -5.80
CA LYS A 517 0.26 29.30 -6.52
C LYS A 517 1.41 28.84 -5.61
N THR A 518 1.44 29.28 -4.35
CA THR A 518 2.46 28.80 -3.40
C THR A 518 2.03 27.52 -2.70
N SER A 519 0.73 27.30 -2.46
CA SER A 519 0.22 26.04 -1.92
C SER A 519 0.36 24.87 -2.90
N GLU A 520 0.14 25.09 -4.19
CA GLU A 520 0.38 24.09 -5.25
C GLU A 520 1.87 23.72 -5.30
N ALA A 521 2.75 24.72 -5.42
CA ALA A 521 4.19 24.51 -5.45
C ALA A 521 4.75 23.89 -4.15
N ALA A 522 4.19 24.23 -2.98
CA ALA A 522 4.57 23.62 -1.72
C ALA A 522 4.12 22.16 -1.62
N ALA A 523 2.90 21.85 -2.09
CA ALA A 523 2.36 20.49 -2.10
C ALA A 523 3.18 19.56 -3.01
N GLU A 524 3.50 19.99 -4.24
CA GLU A 524 4.36 19.25 -5.16
C GLU A 524 5.71 18.85 -4.51
N GLU A 525 6.35 19.77 -3.79
CA GLU A 525 7.66 19.52 -3.18
C GLU A 525 7.56 18.76 -1.84
N ALA A 526 6.48 18.98 -1.08
CA ALA A 526 6.21 18.26 0.16
C ALA A 526 5.87 16.78 -0.10
N GLU A 527 5.12 16.48 -1.16
CA GLU A 527 4.86 15.11 -1.60
C GLU A 527 6.14 14.45 -2.13
N ARG A 528 6.96 15.17 -2.94
CA ARG A 528 8.27 14.69 -3.40
C ARG A 528 9.19 14.29 -2.24
N LEU A 529 9.14 15.03 -1.14
CA LEU A 529 9.91 14.79 0.09
C LEU A 529 9.16 13.93 1.13
N ARG A 530 7.93 13.48 0.83
CA ARG A 530 7.04 12.68 1.70
C ARG A 530 6.87 13.28 3.11
N VAL A 531 6.73 14.61 3.22
CA VAL A 531 6.49 15.33 4.49
C VAL A 531 5.03 15.80 4.59
N PRO A 532 4.32 15.62 5.72
CA PRO A 532 2.96 16.12 5.90
C PRO A 532 2.88 17.64 5.77
N LEU A 533 2.03 18.14 4.86
CA LEU A 533 1.77 19.56 4.66
C LEU A 533 0.28 19.87 4.81
N ILE A 534 -0.06 20.77 5.74
CA ILE A 534 -1.44 21.24 5.96
C ILE A 534 -1.59 22.66 5.40
N SER A 535 -2.06 22.74 4.15
CA SER A 535 -2.36 24.01 3.48
C SER A 535 -3.50 24.74 4.18
N LEU A 536 -3.38 26.07 4.29
CA LEU A 536 -4.44 26.95 4.80
C LEU A 536 -5.05 27.77 3.64
N SER A 537 -5.08 27.23 2.42
CA SER A 537 -5.61 27.94 1.24
C SER A 537 -7.13 27.80 1.05
N LEU A 538 -7.75 28.85 0.48
CA LEU A 538 -9.12 28.84 -0.06
C LEU A 538 -9.22 28.21 -1.46
N THR A 539 -8.26 27.33 -1.79
CA THR A 539 -8.22 26.58 -3.04
C THR A 539 -8.52 25.13 -2.69
N ALA A 540 -9.74 24.66 -3.02
CA ALA A 540 -10.05 23.24 -2.92
C ALA A 540 -9.24 22.45 -3.97
N GLY A 541 -8.93 21.19 -3.68
CA GLY A 541 -8.17 20.31 -4.58
C GLY A 541 -6.65 20.42 -4.46
N ILE A 542 -6.12 21.26 -3.55
CA ILE A 542 -4.68 21.20 -3.17
C ILE A 542 -4.30 19.81 -2.63
N PRO A 543 -5.14 19.11 -1.83
CA PRO A 543 -4.85 17.75 -1.38
C PRO A 543 -4.81 16.69 -2.50
N GLU A 544 -5.44 16.95 -3.65
CA GLU A 544 -5.41 16.04 -4.81
C GLU A 544 -4.03 15.99 -5.52
N LEU A 545 -3.05 16.73 -5.00
CA LEU A 545 -1.65 16.72 -5.44
C LEU A 545 -0.78 15.66 -4.74
N GLY A 546 -1.23 15.05 -3.64
CA GLY A 546 -0.43 14.03 -2.95
C GLY A 546 -0.98 13.49 -1.63
N ASP A 547 -0.65 12.24 -1.35
CA ASP A 547 -0.94 11.46 -0.14
C ASP A 547 -0.58 12.14 1.19
N TYR A 548 0.41 13.04 1.19
CA TYR A 548 0.91 13.78 2.36
C TYR A 548 0.31 15.19 2.48
N ILE A 549 -0.58 15.57 1.56
CA ILE A 549 -1.09 16.92 1.41
C ILE A 549 -2.50 17.01 2.00
N PHE A 550 -2.67 17.92 2.95
CA PHE A 550 -3.93 18.19 3.63
C PHE A 550 -4.32 19.66 3.47
N ARG A 551 -5.60 20.00 3.67
CA ARG A 551 -6.08 21.39 3.62
C ARG A 551 -7.06 21.71 4.74
N ASN A 552 -6.68 22.59 5.67
CA ASN A 552 -7.56 23.14 6.70
C ASN A 552 -7.94 24.59 6.39
N ASN A 553 -9.05 24.77 5.65
CA ASN A 553 -9.73 26.06 5.49
C ASN A 553 -11.23 25.79 5.26
N GLN A 554 -12.03 26.80 4.94
CA GLN A 554 -13.42 26.66 4.53
C GLN A 554 -13.53 25.80 3.25
N SER A 555 -14.61 25.02 3.17
CA SER A 555 -15.03 24.32 1.95
C SER A 555 -16.33 24.92 1.45
N TRP A 556 -16.29 25.60 0.30
CA TRP A 556 -17.48 26.15 -0.35
C TRP A 556 -18.49 25.07 -0.73
N LYS A 557 -18.07 23.80 -0.84
CA LYS A 557 -18.96 22.68 -1.11
C LYS A 557 -19.80 22.33 0.13
N GLN A 558 -19.17 22.10 1.28
CA GLN A 558 -19.86 21.86 2.56
C GLN A 558 -20.78 23.03 2.94
N GLU A 559 -20.30 24.26 2.78
CA GLU A 559 -21.08 25.49 3.01
C GLU A 559 -22.37 25.51 2.18
N VAL A 560 -22.27 25.26 0.88
CA VAL A 560 -23.42 25.23 -0.03
C VAL A 560 -24.34 24.03 0.24
N GLN A 561 -23.79 22.88 0.59
CA GLN A 561 -24.58 21.69 0.95
C GLN A 561 -25.41 21.96 2.20
N GLU A 562 -24.80 22.38 3.31
CA GLU A 562 -25.48 22.65 4.60
C GLU A 562 -26.68 23.61 4.46
N VAL A 563 -26.50 24.74 3.77
CA VAL A 563 -27.59 25.74 3.61
C VAL A 563 -28.71 25.26 2.66
N LEU A 564 -28.40 24.37 1.71
CA LEU A 564 -29.38 23.73 0.84
C LEU A 564 -30.09 22.55 1.51
N ASP A 565 -29.36 21.73 2.28
CA ASP A 565 -29.89 20.63 3.09
C ASP A 565 -30.92 21.17 4.09
N TYR A 566 -30.60 22.27 4.77
CA TYR A 566 -31.55 23.01 5.60
C TYR A 566 -32.77 23.54 4.79
N ALA A 567 -32.54 24.13 3.62
CA ALA A 567 -33.62 24.72 2.83
C ALA A 567 -34.63 23.68 2.31
N VAL A 568 -34.14 22.53 1.83
CA VAL A 568 -35.00 21.44 1.35
C VAL A 568 -35.67 20.71 2.51
N SER A 569 -34.94 20.42 3.59
CA SER A 569 -35.46 19.59 4.69
C SER A 569 -36.37 20.38 5.65
N GLU A 570 -35.89 21.52 6.17
CA GLU A 570 -36.57 22.27 7.25
C GLU A 570 -37.53 23.35 6.72
N LEU A 571 -37.25 23.92 5.54
CA LEU A 571 -38.12 24.93 4.92
C LEU A 571 -39.03 24.36 3.83
N GLN A 572 -38.83 23.11 3.39
CA GLN A 572 -39.55 22.49 2.28
C GLN A 572 -39.46 23.33 0.98
N ALA A 573 -38.39 24.10 0.83
CA ALA A 573 -38.15 24.96 -0.33
C ALA A 573 -37.45 24.14 -1.42
N CYS A 574 -38.03 24.10 -2.62
CA CYS A 574 -37.51 23.30 -3.73
C CYS A 574 -37.56 24.03 -5.08
N ARG A 575 -37.86 25.34 -5.07
CA ARG A 575 -37.73 26.25 -6.21
C ARG A 575 -36.91 27.47 -5.80
N PHE A 576 -35.76 27.66 -6.45
CA PHE A 576 -34.73 28.60 -6.00
C PHE A 576 -34.45 29.72 -7.01
N LEU A 577 -34.33 30.96 -6.51
CA LEU A 577 -33.67 32.06 -7.21
C LEU A 577 -32.23 32.19 -6.67
N ILE A 578 -31.22 32.19 -7.55
CA ILE A 578 -29.81 32.39 -7.13
C ILE A 578 -29.30 33.77 -7.54
N LEU A 579 -28.84 34.54 -6.56
CA LEU A 579 -28.15 35.81 -6.77
C LEU A 579 -26.67 35.66 -6.35
N TYR A 580 -25.72 36.03 -7.21
CA TYR A 580 -24.29 35.82 -6.90
C TYR A 580 -23.40 37.01 -7.26
N ALA A 581 -22.36 37.27 -6.47
CA ALA A 581 -21.35 38.25 -6.86
C ALA A 581 -20.57 37.72 -8.08
N LYS A 582 -20.39 38.51 -9.14
CA LYS A 582 -19.64 38.14 -10.36
C LYS A 582 -18.09 38.02 -10.14
N THR A 583 -17.67 37.52 -8.98
CA THR A 583 -16.30 37.15 -8.57
C THR A 583 -15.99 35.67 -8.88
N ARG A 584 -14.77 35.17 -8.56
CA ARG A 584 -14.45 33.72 -8.62
C ARG A 584 -15.31 32.92 -7.63
N GLU A 585 -15.38 33.40 -6.39
CA GLU A 585 -16.10 32.79 -5.29
C GLU A 585 -17.61 32.69 -5.57
N GLY A 586 -18.26 33.81 -5.90
CA GLY A 586 -19.71 33.81 -6.14
C GLY A 586 -20.11 32.96 -7.34
N ARG A 587 -19.30 32.92 -8.41
CA ARG A 587 -19.51 31.98 -9.53
C ARG A 587 -19.42 30.51 -9.09
N GLN A 588 -18.48 30.16 -8.21
CA GLN A 588 -18.31 28.78 -7.78
C GLN A 588 -19.40 28.35 -6.78
N LYS A 589 -19.77 29.20 -5.81
CA LYS A 589 -20.90 28.93 -4.90
C LYS A 589 -22.22 28.81 -5.64
N MET A 590 -22.46 29.63 -6.67
CA MET A 590 -23.64 29.52 -7.55
C MET A 590 -23.70 28.17 -8.28
N ARG A 591 -22.58 27.73 -8.89
CA ARG A 591 -22.50 26.43 -9.58
C ARG A 591 -22.76 25.27 -8.64
N LEU A 592 -22.05 25.22 -7.52
CA LEU A 592 -22.22 24.20 -6.49
C LEU A 592 -23.68 24.14 -5.98
N PHE A 593 -24.35 25.29 -5.84
CA PHE A 593 -25.74 25.34 -5.37
C PHE A 593 -26.71 24.85 -6.46
N TRP A 594 -26.50 25.23 -7.72
CA TRP A 594 -27.28 24.70 -8.84
C TRP A 594 -27.14 23.18 -8.92
N GLU A 595 -25.90 22.69 -8.99
CA GLU A 595 -25.56 21.27 -9.10
C GLU A 595 -26.20 20.46 -7.95
N ALA A 596 -26.04 20.91 -6.71
CA ALA A 596 -26.63 20.25 -5.55
C ALA A 596 -28.17 20.34 -5.49
N ALA A 597 -28.78 21.44 -5.94
CA ALA A 597 -30.24 21.58 -5.98
C ALA A 597 -30.87 20.64 -7.02
N VAL A 598 -30.29 20.57 -8.23
CA VAL A 598 -30.75 19.65 -9.29
C VAL A 598 -30.57 18.19 -8.87
N LEU A 599 -29.46 17.84 -8.20
CA LEU A 599 -29.24 16.50 -7.64
C LEU A 599 -30.25 16.11 -6.54
N LYS A 600 -30.92 17.08 -5.92
CA LYS A 600 -32.05 16.87 -4.97
C LYS A 600 -33.42 16.87 -5.65
N GLY A 601 -33.49 17.01 -6.98
CA GLY A 601 -34.75 17.11 -7.73
C GLY A 601 -35.42 18.50 -7.66
N CYS A 602 -34.70 19.53 -7.21
CA CYS A 602 -35.24 20.88 -7.05
C CYS A 602 -34.94 21.80 -8.24
N GLU A 603 -35.86 22.75 -8.49
CA GLU A 603 -35.84 23.68 -9.61
C GLU A 603 -34.98 24.92 -9.29
N VAL A 604 -34.10 25.31 -10.22
CA VAL A 604 -33.44 26.62 -10.19
C VAL A 604 -34.16 27.53 -11.19
N VAL A 605 -35.12 28.31 -10.67
CA VAL A 605 -36.08 29.11 -11.44
C VAL A 605 -35.39 30.23 -12.23
N ALA A 606 -34.37 30.86 -11.63
CA ALA A 606 -33.55 31.88 -12.29
C ALA A 606 -32.21 32.06 -11.55
N VAL A 607 -31.21 32.54 -12.27
CA VAL A 607 -29.87 32.85 -11.73
C VAL A 607 -29.35 34.15 -12.32
N GLU A 608 -28.88 35.06 -11.46
CA GLU A 608 -28.31 36.33 -11.89
C GLU A 608 -27.11 36.75 -11.04
N GLY A 609 -26.12 37.37 -11.69
CA GLY A 609 -24.94 37.86 -11.04
C GLY A 609 -24.86 39.38 -10.97
N PHE A 610 -24.61 39.93 -9.79
CA PHE A 610 -24.40 41.37 -9.61
C PHE A 610 -22.89 41.70 -9.61
N LYS A 611 -22.54 42.94 -9.96
CA LYS A 611 -21.16 43.43 -9.82
C LYS A 611 -20.85 43.62 -8.33
N ASN A 612 -19.70 43.12 -7.88
CA ASN A 612 -19.26 43.24 -6.49
C ASN A 612 -19.06 44.71 -6.05
N GLU A 613 -18.85 45.63 -7.00
CA GLU A 613 -18.73 47.06 -6.74
C GLU A 613 -19.42 47.89 -7.83
N GLY A 614 -19.82 49.12 -7.48
CA GLY A 614 -20.34 50.13 -8.42
C GLY A 614 -21.78 49.94 -8.91
N GLN A 615 -22.41 48.77 -8.71
CA GLN A 615 -23.81 48.55 -9.11
C GLN A 615 -24.77 49.26 -8.14
N LYS A 616 -25.72 50.03 -8.71
CA LYS A 616 -26.67 50.88 -7.99
C LYS A 616 -28.12 50.37 -8.01
N SER A 617 -28.42 49.38 -8.85
CA SER A 617 -29.78 48.88 -9.11
C SER A 617 -29.75 47.41 -9.52
N LEU A 618 -30.84 46.71 -9.23
CA LEU A 618 -31.21 45.36 -9.71
C LEU A 618 -32.68 45.34 -10.19
N VAL A 619 -33.22 46.49 -10.62
CA VAL A 619 -34.65 46.64 -10.96
C VAL A 619 -35.05 45.77 -12.14
N ASN A 620 -34.28 45.79 -13.24
CA ASN A 620 -34.60 45.03 -14.45
C ASN A 620 -34.59 43.52 -14.18
N GLU A 621 -33.62 43.11 -13.35
CA GLU A 621 -33.39 41.75 -12.89
C GLU A 621 -34.61 41.26 -12.07
N PHE A 622 -34.99 41.97 -11.01
CA PHE A 622 -36.16 41.59 -10.19
C PHE A 622 -37.51 41.76 -10.89
N ASP A 623 -37.68 42.74 -11.80
CA ASP A 623 -38.87 42.87 -12.63
C ASP A 623 -39.03 41.67 -13.59
N THR A 624 -37.90 41.09 -14.03
CA THR A 624 -37.87 39.85 -14.83
C THR A 624 -38.27 38.64 -13.98
N PHE A 625 -37.62 38.41 -12.82
CA PHE A 625 -37.91 37.23 -11.98
C PHE A 625 -39.33 37.22 -11.41
N THR A 626 -39.96 38.39 -11.24
CA THR A 626 -41.30 38.52 -10.67
C THR A 626 -42.42 38.72 -11.71
N GLY A 627 -42.15 38.44 -12.98
CA GLY A 627 -43.17 38.34 -14.03
C GLY A 627 -43.76 39.67 -14.51
N LYS A 628 -43.28 40.83 -14.05
CA LYS A 628 -43.72 42.16 -14.52
C LYS A 628 -43.35 42.47 -15.98
N SER A 629 -42.53 41.63 -16.58
CA SER A 629 -42.23 41.64 -18.02
C SER A 629 -43.16 40.72 -18.85
N GLN A 630 -44.21 40.13 -18.25
CA GLN A 630 -45.30 39.52 -19.01
C GLN A 630 -45.96 40.57 -19.92
N ARG A 631 -46.48 40.14 -21.08
CA ARG A 631 -47.10 41.01 -22.10
C ARG A 631 -48.48 41.53 -21.69
N ILE A 632 -48.51 42.38 -20.67
CA ILE A 632 -49.61 43.30 -20.37
C ILE A 632 -49.82 44.16 -21.63
N SER A 633 -51.04 44.28 -22.14
CA SER A 633 -51.31 45.10 -23.32
C SER A 633 -51.03 46.58 -23.05
N ALA A 634 -50.72 47.34 -24.10
CA ALA A 634 -50.52 48.79 -23.97
C ALA A 634 -51.74 49.52 -23.35
N LYS A 635 -52.94 48.94 -23.51
CA LYS A 635 -54.19 49.41 -22.90
C LYS A 635 -54.23 49.15 -21.39
N GLU A 636 -53.93 47.94 -20.94
CA GLU A 636 -53.88 47.63 -19.50
C GLU A 636 -52.76 48.39 -18.79
N LYS A 637 -51.61 48.56 -19.44
CA LYS A 637 -50.47 49.31 -18.87
C LYS A 637 -50.72 50.83 -18.81
N SER A 638 -51.60 51.38 -19.65
CA SER A 638 -52.09 52.76 -19.50
C SER A 638 -53.15 52.87 -18.39
N ILE A 639 -54.09 51.91 -18.29
CA ILE A 639 -55.10 51.87 -17.21
C ILE A 639 -54.44 51.80 -15.83
N LEU A 640 -53.47 50.89 -15.62
CA LEU A 640 -52.71 50.80 -14.36
C LEU A 640 -52.04 52.13 -13.98
N LYS A 641 -51.46 52.83 -14.97
CA LYS A 641 -50.80 54.12 -14.78
C LYS A 641 -51.79 55.24 -14.42
N GLU A 642 -52.98 55.23 -14.99
CA GLU A 642 -54.05 56.20 -14.74
C GLU A 642 -54.69 55.99 -13.36
N LEU A 643 -54.94 54.73 -12.96
CA LEU A 643 -55.39 54.34 -11.62
C LEU A 643 -54.30 54.52 -10.53
N LYS A 644 -53.05 54.79 -10.91
CA LYS A 644 -51.85 54.84 -10.04
C LYS A 644 -51.51 53.51 -9.35
N GLU A 645 -52.06 52.41 -9.86
CA GLU A 645 -51.81 51.07 -9.35
C GLU A 645 -50.47 50.51 -9.85
N LYS A 646 -50.00 49.45 -9.20
CA LYS A 646 -48.73 48.78 -9.55
C LYS A 646 -48.96 47.29 -9.71
N GLU A 647 -48.39 46.76 -10.79
CA GLU A 647 -48.31 45.33 -11.10
C GLU A 647 -47.92 44.50 -9.86
N VAL A 648 -48.67 43.43 -9.58
CA VAL A 648 -48.42 42.55 -8.45
C VAL A 648 -47.26 41.61 -8.80
N PRO A 649 -46.14 41.61 -8.04
CA PRO A 649 -45.03 40.69 -8.26
C PRO A 649 -45.49 39.23 -8.13
N VAL A 650 -45.19 38.40 -9.12
CA VAL A 650 -45.36 36.94 -9.05
C VAL A 650 -44.20 36.33 -8.28
N HIS A 651 -44.47 35.27 -7.51
CA HIS A 651 -43.46 34.51 -6.76
C HIS A 651 -43.60 33.01 -7.10
N ASN A 652 -42.82 32.56 -8.08
CA ASN A 652 -42.75 31.16 -8.51
C ASN A 652 -41.55 30.40 -7.91
N PHE A 653 -40.84 31.00 -6.95
CA PHE A 653 -39.77 30.42 -6.16
C PHE A 653 -40.10 30.50 -4.66
N ASP A 654 -39.55 29.58 -3.87
CA ASP A 654 -39.78 29.45 -2.43
C ASP A 654 -38.68 30.17 -1.62
N ALA A 655 -37.46 30.19 -2.15
CA ALA A 655 -36.29 30.76 -1.51
C ALA A 655 -35.37 31.51 -2.49
N VAL A 656 -34.62 32.49 -1.97
CA VAL A 656 -33.53 33.18 -2.66
C VAL A 656 -32.21 32.83 -1.98
N PHE A 657 -31.28 32.19 -2.69
CA PHE A 657 -29.89 32.03 -2.26
C PHE A 657 -29.06 33.22 -2.74
N VAL A 658 -28.30 33.84 -1.83
CA VAL A 658 -27.47 35.02 -2.14
C VAL A 658 -26.02 34.79 -1.74
N ALA A 659 -25.19 34.43 -2.72
CA ALA A 659 -23.74 34.26 -2.56
C ALA A 659 -23.02 35.60 -2.73
N VAL A 660 -22.76 36.32 -1.62
CA VAL A 660 -22.02 37.59 -1.63
C VAL A 660 -20.52 37.42 -1.46
N GLY A 661 -20.07 36.31 -0.88
CA GLY A 661 -18.67 36.01 -0.61
C GLY A 661 -17.97 37.13 0.16
N SER A 662 -16.68 37.35 -0.14
CA SER A 662 -15.88 38.43 0.47
C SER A 662 -16.35 39.87 0.19
N GLY A 663 -17.47 40.09 -0.52
CA GLY A 663 -18.13 41.40 -0.59
C GLY A 663 -19.19 41.64 0.49
N GLY A 664 -19.63 40.59 1.20
CA GLY A 664 -20.42 40.64 2.42
C GLY A 664 -21.57 41.65 2.49
N VAL A 665 -21.71 42.34 3.62
CA VAL A 665 -22.83 43.27 3.86
C VAL A 665 -22.90 44.40 2.84
N LYS A 666 -21.77 44.84 2.26
CA LYS A 666 -21.74 45.86 1.19
C LYS A 666 -22.63 45.46 0.00
N ASN A 667 -22.57 44.18 -0.40
CA ASN A 667 -23.41 43.62 -1.45
C ASN A 667 -24.87 43.44 -0.97
N LEU A 668 -25.07 43.00 0.27
CA LEU A 668 -26.41 42.82 0.85
C LEU A 668 -27.22 44.13 0.92
N ARG A 669 -26.57 45.30 1.10
CA ARG A 669 -27.24 46.62 1.06
C ARG A 669 -27.92 46.93 -0.28
N LEU A 670 -27.42 46.36 -1.39
CA LEU A 670 -28.04 46.49 -2.71
C LEU A 670 -29.28 45.58 -2.83
N ILE A 671 -29.21 44.37 -2.29
CA ILE A 671 -30.19 43.29 -2.56
C ILE A 671 -31.38 43.34 -1.59
N PHE A 672 -31.12 43.51 -0.29
CA PHE A 672 -32.16 43.45 0.74
C PHE A 672 -33.36 44.41 0.56
N PRO A 673 -33.21 45.65 0.06
CA PRO A 673 -34.36 46.53 -0.20
C PRO A 673 -35.40 45.94 -1.16
N TYR A 674 -34.99 45.05 -2.08
CA TYR A 674 -35.87 44.45 -3.08
C TYR A 674 -36.89 43.52 -2.45
N SER A 675 -36.57 42.87 -1.32
CA SER A 675 -37.54 42.05 -0.56
C SER A 675 -38.82 42.83 -0.21
N ALA A 676 -38.68 44.09 0.22
CA ALA A 676 -39.80 44.96 0.56
C ALA A 676 -40.49 45.53 -0.68
N VAL A 677 -39.72 45.99 -1.68
CA VAL A 677 -40.27 46.58 -2.93
C VAL A 677 -41.10 45.56 -3.70
N TYR A 678 -40.69 44.30 -3.71
CA TYR A 678 -41.35 43.21 -4.43
C TYR A 678 -42.26 42.34 -3.53
N LYS A 679 -42.57 42.78 -2.31
CA LYS A 679 -43.52 42.13 -1.38
C LYS A 679 -43.15 40.69 -0.93
N MET A 680 -41.88 40.29 -1.03
CA MET A 680 -41.34 38.93 -0.80
C MET A 680 -41.35 38.45 0.69
N LYS A 681 -42.36 38.83 1.48
CA LYS A 681 -42.43 38.62 2.95
C LYS A 681 -42.45 37.15 3.39
N ASN A 682 -42.84 36.25 2.49
CA ASN A 682 -42.97 34.81 2.73
C ASN A 682 -41.82 34.00 2.13
N ILE A 683 -40.91 34.64 1.39
CA ILE A 683 -39.79 33.99 0.70
C ILE A 683 -38.63 33.83 1.68
N ALA A 684 -38.02 32.64 1.73
CA ALA A 684 -36.83 32.43 2.53
C ALA A 684 -35.61 33.10 1.88
N PHE A 685 -34.76 33.73 2.69
CA PHE A 685 -33.48 34.27 2.22
C PHE A 685 -32.34 33.48 2.85
N LEU A 686 -31.55 32.86 1.99
CA LEU A 686 -30.45 31.95 2.28
C LEU A 686 -29.13 32.62 1.91
N GLY A 687 -28.11 32.48 2.75
CA GLY A 687 -26.84 33.19 2.60
C GLY A 687 -25.59 32.33 2.77
N ASP A 688 -24.50 32.79 2.16
CA ASP A 688 -23.15 32.24 2.31
C ASP A 688 -22.38 32.93 3.46
N SER A 689 -21.18 32.49 3.80
CA SER A 689 -20.43 32.98 4.98
C SER A 689 -20.12 34.48 4.96
N GLY A 690 -20.15 35.12 3.78
CA GLY A 690 -20.07 36.58 3.67
C GLY A 690 -21.20 37.35 4.38
N TRP A 691 -22.27 36.68 4.79
CA TRP A 691 -23.32 37.24 5.65
C TRP A 691 -22.91 37.37 7.13
N ASN A 692 -21.90 36.61 7.60
CA ASN A 692 -21.48 36.56 9.00
C ASN A 692 -20.62 37.78 9.41
N ASP A 693 -21.23 38.97 9.33
CA ASP A 693 -20.60 40.27 9.52
C ASP A 693 -21.33 41.02 10.65
N ALA A 694 -20.57 41.63 11.58
CA ALA A 694 -21.10 42.45 12.66
C ALA A 694 -21.93 43.65 12.16
N ALA A 695 -21.75 44.08 10.90
CA ALA A 695 -22.56 45.10 10.24
C ALA A 695 -23.92 44.58 9.72
N LEU A 696 -24.16 43.26 9.66
CA LEU A 696 -25.41 42.68 9.12
C LEU A 696 -26.68 43.22 9.80
N PRO A 697 -26.79 43.37 11.13
CA PRO A 697 -27.99 43.90 11.79
C PRO A 697 -28.38 45.32 11.35
N PHE A 698 -27.44 46.05 10.74
CA PHE A 698 -27.59 47.43 10.29
C PHE A 698 -27.75 47.54 8.76
N ALA A 699 -27.87 46.42 8.05
CA ALA A 699 -28.06 46.40 6.59
C ALA A 699 -29.40 47.04 6.18
N PRO A 700 -29.42 48.03 5.27
CA PRO A 700 -30.65 48.60 4.72
C PRO A 700 -31.53 47.52 4.08
N GLY A 701 -32.85 47.65 4.20
CA GLY A 701 -33.81 46.69 3.64
C GLY A 701 -34.01 45.39 4.44
N LEU A 702 -33.08 45.02 5.35
CA LEU A 702 -33.13 43.79 6.15
C LEU A 702 -34.46 43.57 6.90
N ARG A 703 -35.15 44.64 7.31
CA ARG A 703 -36.49 44.57 7.95
C ARG A 703 -37.58 43.97 7.06
N GLY A 704 -37.37 43.88 5.74
CA GLY A 704 -38.25 43.20 4.80
C GLY A 704 -38.06 41.68 4.76
N ILE A 705 -36.96 41.17 5.29
CA ILE A 705 -36.59 39.75 5.27
C ILE A 705 -36.98 39.08 6.59
N ARG A 706 -37.77 38.01 6.51
CA ARG A 706 -38.24 37.23 7.64
C ARG A 706 -37.31 36.03 7.87
N LYS A 707 -36.74 35.91 9.08
CA LYS A 707 -35.81 34.82 9.47
C LYS A 707 -34.69 34.56 8.41
N PRO A 708 -33.79 35.52 8.12
CA PRO A 708 -32.64 35.21 7.28
C PRO A 708 -31.81 34.06 7.90
N VAL A 709 -31.38 33.12 7.07
CA VAL A 709 -30.49 32.03 7.45
C VAL A 709 -29.25 32.05 6.54
N PHE A 710 -28.09 31.84 7.13
CA PHE A 710 -26.81 31.75 6.42
C PHE A 710 -25.90 30.79 7.17
N VAL A 711 -24.74 30.48 6.62
CA VAL A 711 -23.86 29.41 7.11
C VAL A 711 -22.41 29.89 7.24
N ASP A 712 -21.72 29.48 8.30
CA ASP A 712 -20.27 29.68 8.44
C ASP A 712 -19.61 28.51 9.18
N SER A 713 -18.35 28.26 8.83
CA SER A 713 -17.40 27.42 9.57
C SER A 713 -16.90 28.01 10.89
N PHE A 714 -17.05 29.33 11.11
CA PHE A 714 -16.49 30.02 12.27
C PHE A 714 -17.44 31.07 12.86
N PHE A 715 -17.81 30.90 14.13
CA PHE A 715 -18.70 31.80 14.86
C PHE A 715 -18.09 32.19 16.23
N PRO A 716 -17.46 33.38 16.35
CA PRO A 716 -16.78 33.81 17.59
C PRO A 716 -17.65 33.81 18.84
N GLN A 717 -18.98 33.91 18.70
CA GLN A 717 -19.93 33.93 19.81
C GLN A 717 -20.48 32.53 20.16
N ALA A 718 -19.90 31.46 19.58
CA ALA A 718 -20.17 30.08 19.98
C ALA A 718 -19.80 29.85 21.46
N LYS A 719 -20.63 29.06 22.16
CA LYS A 719 -20.46 28.80 23.60
C LYS A 719 -19.66 27.54 23.94
N THR A 720 -19.05 26.90 22.94
CA THR A 720 -18.20 25.72 23.09
C THR A 720 -16.99 26.00 24.00
N LEU A 721 -16.49 24.97 24.70
CA LEU A 721 -15.36 25.11 25.61
C LEU A 721 -14.10 25.62 24.88
N ALA A 722 -13.79 25.05 23.71
CA ALA A 722 -12.66 25.45 22.87
C ALA A 722 -12.74 26.94 22.48
N MET A 723 -13.89 27.43 21.99
CA MET A 723 -14.06 28.86 21.66
C MET A 723 -13.88 29.75 22.89
N GLN A 724 -14.41 29.36 24.05
CA GLN A 724 -14.21 30.12 25.30
C GLN A 724 -12.74 30.14 25.74
N GLN A 725 -11.98 29.07 25.52
CA GLN A 725 -10.54 29.02 25.80
C GLN A 725 -9.77 29.94 24.84
N LEU A 726 -10.03 29.84 23.52
CA LEU A 726 -9.42 30.72 22.52
C LEU A 726 -9.72 32.19 22.81
N LEU A 727 -10.97 32.58 23.06
CA LEU A 727 -11.33 33.96 23.37
C LEU A 727 -10.55 34.51 24.58
N ARG A 728 -10.48 33.75 25.68
CA ARG A 728 -9.73 34.15 26.88
C ARG A 728 -8.23 34.26 26.62
N LEU A 729 -7.65 33.37 25.81
CA LEU A 729 -6.25 33.44 25.40
C LEU A 729 -6.00 34.66 24.51
N HIS A 730 -6.82 34.83 23.48
CA HIS A 730 -6.76 35.91 22.50
C HIS A 730 -6.88 37.29 23.18
N GLU A 731 -7.82 37.45 24.11
CA GLU A 731 -7.95 38.67 24.91
C GLU A 731 -6.72 38.87 25.82
N ARG A 732 -6.38 37.90 26.67
CA ARG A 732 -5.23 37.99 27.59
C ARG A 732 -3.92 38.36 26.89
N ILE A 733 -3.71 37.87 25.68
CA ILE A 733 -2.43 37.95 24.96
C ILE A 733 -2.41 39.13 23.96
N LEU A 734 -3.51 39.40 23.26
CA LEU A 734 -3.53 40.37 22.15
C LEU A 734 -4.24 41.69 22.47
N TYR A 735 -5.02 41.81 23.55
CA TYR A 735 -5.80 43.04 23.87
C TYR A 735 -5.00 44.36 23.86
N ARG A 736 -3.70 44.33 24.15
CA ARG A 736 -2.83 45.52 24.13
C ARG A 736 -2.35 45.95 22.73
N HIS A 737 -2.66 45.20 21.68
CA HIS A 737 -2.30 45.60 20.31
C HIS A 737 -3.17 46.75 19.82
N GLN A 738 -2.55 47.70 19.11
CA GLN A 738 -3.29 48.75 18.42
C GLN A 738 -4.18 48.09 17.35
N ASN A 739 -5.48 48.37 17.39
CA ASN A 739 -6.52 47.69 16.61
C ASN A 739 -6.76 46.22 17.01
N TYR A 740 -6.94 45.92 18.30
CA TYR A 740 -7.48 44.64 18.74
C TYR A 740 -8.87 44.38 18.13
N LEU A 741 -8.94 43.44 17.19
CA LEU A 741 -10.16 42.72 16.80
C LEU A 741 -10.19 41.37 17.53
N GLY A 742 -11.36 40.69 17.54
CA GLY A 742 -11.45 39.30 17.98
C GLY A 742 -10.77 38.33 17.00
N PRO A 743 -10.66 37.03 17.34
CA PRO A 743 -10.08 36.02 16.46
C PRO A 743 -10.81 35.97 15.12
N THR A 744 -10.06 35.79 14.03
CA THR A 744 -10.57 35.66 12.66
C THR A 744 -10.62 34.18 12.24
N PRO A 745 -11.27 33.83 11.10
CA PRO A 745 -11.22 32.47 10.56
C PRO A 745 -9.78 31.96 10.35
N TYR A 746 -8.85 32.81 9.92
CA TYR A 746 -7.45 32.41 9.71
C TYR A 746 -6.68 32.19 11.01
N THR A 747 -6.94 33.02 12.04
CA THR A 747 -6.47 32.72 13.40
C THR A 747 -7.03 31.39 13.90
N ALA A 748 -8.29 31.09 13.61
CA ALA A 748 -8.98 29.89 14.05
C ALA A 748 -8.50 28.61 13.34
N TYR A 749 -8.35 28.61 12.00
CA TYR A 749 -7.81 27.46 11.25
C TYR A 749 -6.37 27.16 11.67
N ALA A 750 -5.54 28.18 11.87
CA ALA A 750 -4.15 28.00 12.28
C ALA A 750 -4.04 27.45 13.71
N TYR A 751 -4.89 27.95 14.63
CA TYR A 751 -4.99 27.46 16.00
C TYR A 751 -5.39 25.97 16.06
N ASP A 752 -6.48 25.60 15.38
CA ASP A 752 -6.93 24.19 15.33
C ASP A 752 -5.89 23.28 14.65
N THR A 753 -5.27 23.73 13.55
CA THR A 753 -4.24 22.96 12.82
C THR A 753 -3.06 22.61 13.70
N LEU A 754 -2.53 23.60 14.45
CA LEU A 754 -1.37 23.35 15.30
C LEU A 754 -1.75 22.47 16.51
N LEU A 755 -2.92 22.66 17.12
CA LEU A 755 -3.37 21.78 18.21
C LEU A 755 -3.60 20.33 17.76
N ILE A 756 -4.09 20.11 16.53
CA ILE A 756 -4.22 18.76 15.95
C ILE A 756 -2.85 18.11 15.80
N LEU A 757 -1.88 18.81 15.20
CA LEU A 757 -0.51 18.30 15.06
C LEU A 757 0.12 17.99 16.42
N MET A 758 0.03 18.92 17.38
CA MET A 758 0.57 18.73 18.73
C MET A 758 -0.01 17.50 19.42
N LYS A 759 -1.34 17.34 19.39
CA LYS A 759 -2.04 16.20 19.98
C LYS A 759 -1.67 14.86 19.31
N LEU A 760 -1.59 14.81 17.98
CA LEU A 760 -1.21 13.57 17.30
C LEU A 760 0.23 13.16 17.61
N LEU A 761 1.13 14.14 17.82
CA LEU A 761 2.56 13.92 18.08
C LEU A 761 2.90 13.67 19.56
N GLU A 762 1.92 13.70 20.46
CA GLU A 762 2.04 13.17 21.83
C GLU A 762 2.28 11.66 21.84
N GLU A 763 1.75 10.93 20.85
CA GLU A 763 2.01 9.50 20.67
C GLU A 763 3.35 9.27 19.94
N GLU A 764 4.31 8.58 20.57
CA GLU A 764 5.65 8.34 19.99
C GLU A 764 5.61 7.65 18.61
N ARG A 765 4.62 6.76 18.38
CA ARG A 765 4.43 6.09 17.08
C ARG A 765 4.20 7.05 15.90
N ASN A 766 3.66 8.25 16.15
CA ASN A 766 3.33 9.23 15.11
C ASN A 766 4.50 10.17 14.79
N GLN A 767 5.66 10.01 15.45
CA GLN A 767 6.82 10.91 15.36
C GLN A 767 7.70 10.70 14.10
N SER A 768 7.11 10.16 13.02
CA SER A 768 7.72 10.09 11.69
C SER A 768 6.76 10.62 10.64
N HIS A 769 7.28 11.15 9.52
CA HIS A 769 6.45 11.73 8.45
C HIS A 769 5.32 10.82 7.97
N ARG A 770 5.62 9.53 7.71
CA ARG A 770 4.65 8.52 7.28
C ARG A 770 3.55 8.30 8.31
N GLU A 771 3.91 8.12 9.57
CA GLU A 771 2.92 7.81 10.61
C GLU A 771 2.10 9.04 11.03
N LEU A 772 2.67 10.24 10.99
CA LEU A 772 1.88 11.47 11.11
C LEU A 772 0.90 11.64 9.95
N ARG A 773 1.28 11.32 8.71
CA ARG A 773 0.34 11.27 7.57
C ARG A 773 -0.80 10.29 7.84
N ASN A 774 -0.47 9.08 8.29
CA ASN A 774 -1.46 8.05 8.62
C ASN A 774 -2.39 8.52 9.74
N ALA A 775 -1.85 9.16 10.78
CA ALA A 775 -2.59 9.68 11.93
C ALA A 775 -3.50 10.87 11.56
N LEU A 776 -3.09 11.74 10.64
CA LEU A 776 -3.91 12.83 10.10
C LEU A 776 -5.08 12.30 9.26
N ALA A 777 -4.83 11.31 8.39
CA ALA A 777 -5.86 10.70 7.55
C ALA A 777 -6.89 9.88 8.38
N ASN A 778 -6.44 9.20 9.44
CA ASN A 778 -7.27 8.34 10.29
C ASN A 778 -7.67 9.01 11.62
N MET A 779 -7.59 10.35 11.72
CA MET A 779 -7.85 11.05 12.98
C MET A 779 -9.30 10.89 13.45
N GLN A 780 -9.48 10.68 14.76
CA GLN A 780 -10.78 10.87 15.39
C GLN A 780 -11.23 12.33 15.28
N ILE A 781 -12.55 12.56 15.34
CA ILE A 781 -13.15 13.90 15.26
C ILE A 781 -12.54 14.81 16.35
N PHE A 782 -11.93 15.90 15.93
CA PHE A 782 -11.31 16.89 16.80
C PHE A 782 -12.31 18.02 17.11
N PRO A 783 -12.61 18.31 18.40
CA PRO A 783 -13.55 19.36 18.80
C PRO A 783 -12.87 20.73 18.78
N GLY A 784 -12.64 21.26 17.58
CA GLY A 784 -11.93 22.53 17.34
C GLY A 784 -12.75 23.78 17.63
N VAL A 785 -12.11 24.94 17.51
CA VAL A 785 -12.78 26.25 17.54
C VAL A 785 -13.57 26.51 16.26
N THR A 786 -13.18 25.87 15.15
CA THR A 786 -13.85 25.92 13.83
C THR A 786 -14.81 24.73 13.59
N GLY A 787 -15.42 24.24 14.67
CA GLY A 787 -16.36 23.12 14.68
C GLY A 787 -15.70 21.77 14.97
N ASN A 788 -16.53 20.72 15.06
CA ASN A 788 -16.05 19.35 15.05
C ASN A 788 -15.48 19.04 13.66
N LEU A 789 -14.21 18.61 13.58
CA LEU A 789 -13.53 18.42 12.30
C LEU A 789 -12.58 17.22 12.25
N ARG A 790 -12.36 16.71 11.03
CA ARG A 790 -11.35 15.71 10.66
C ARG A 790 -10.89 15.96 9.23
N PHE A 791 -9.89 15.24 8.73
CA PHE A 791 -9.65 15.13 7.29
C PHE A 791 -10.46 13.96 6.70
N ASP A 792 -10.66 13.97 5.39
CA ASP A 792 -11.08 12.79 4.62
C ASP A 792 -9.88 12.05 4.00
N GLU A 793 -10.17 10.95 3.31
CA GLU A 793 -9.18 10.12 2.59
C GLU A 793 -8.35 10.89 1.56
N LYS A 794 -8.87 12.02 1.05
CA LYS A 794 -8.16 12.91 0.14
C LYS A 794 -7.33 13.98 0.85
N GLY A 795 -7.43 14.13 2.17
CA GLY A 795 -6.79 15.21 2.93
C GLY A 795 -7.58 16.53 2.94
N GLU A 796 -8.79 16.60 2.38
CA GLU A 796 -9.67 17.76 2.52
C GLU A 796 -10.34 17.77 3.91
N VAL A 797 -10.44 18.94 4.55
CA VAL A 797 -11.07 19.04 5.88
C VAL A 797 -12.59 18.85 5.79
N GLN A 798 -13.10 17.88 6.55
CA GLN A 798 -14.52 17.68 6.81
C GLN A 798 -14.85 18.28 8.18
N ARG A 799 -15.68 19.34 8.20
CA ARG A 799 -16.11 20.03 9.42
C ARG A 799 -17.62 20.16 9.50
N GLU A 800 -18.13 20.26 10.71
CA GLU A 800 -19.48 20.76 11.00
C GLU A 800 -19.62 22.24 10.58
N MET A 801 -20.53 22.54 9.67
CA MET A 801 -20.88 23.90 9.25
C MET A 801 -22.01 24.44 10.13
N GLN A 802 -21.90 25.69 10.58
CA GLN A 802 -22.86 26.26 11.53
C GLN A 802 -23.91 27.11 10.83
N LEU A 803 -25.17 26.68 10.91
CA LEU A 803 -26.32 27.48 10.51
C LEU A 803 -26.52 28.65 11.49
N LEU A 804 -26.55 29.86 10.96
CA LEU A 804 -26.66 31.13 11.65
C LEU A 804 -27.92 31.88 11.22
N THR A 805 -28.48 32.68 12.14
CA THR A 805 -29.67 33.49 11.87
C THR A 805 -29.66 34.78 12.70
N LEU A 806 -30.38 35.80 12.22
CA LEU A 806 -30.55 37.06 12.93
C LEU A 806 -31.82 37.03 13.79
N ARG A 807 -31.67 36.98 15.12
CA ARG A 807 -32.78 37.12 16.08
C ARG A 807 -32.52 38.32 17.01
N ARG A 808 -33.54 39.16 17.24
CA ARG A 808 -33.47 40.36 18.09
C ARG A 808 -32.26 41.28 17.82
N GLY A 809 -31.87 41.42 16.53
CA GLY A 809 -30.75 42.26 16.11
C GLY A 809 -29.36 41.70 16.40
N LYS A 810 -29.23 40.42 16.77
CA LYS A 810 -27.94 39.73 16.95
C LYS A 810 -27.86 38.49 16.07
N ILE A 811 -26.68 38.22 15.53
CA ILE A 811 -26.37 36.92 14.91
C ILE A 811 -26.28 35.89 16.03
N GLN A 812 -26.84 34.72 15.80
CA GLN A 812 -26.78 33.56 16.69
C GLN A 812 -26.92 32.28 15.88
N LEU A 813 -26.46 31.16 16.45
CA LEU A 813 -26.79 29.83 15.98
C LEU A 813 -28.30 29.67 15.76
N LEU A 814 -28.65 28.98 14.69
CA LEU A 814 -30.00 28.53 14.42
C LEU A 814 -30.40 27.46 15.46
N LYS A 815 -31.69 27.49 15.81
CA LYS A 815 -32.38 26.66 16.81
C LYS A 815 -33.86 26.65 16.50
#